data_AF-A0A4P8QEF3-F1
#
_entry.id   AF-A0A4P8QEF3-F1
#
_cell.length_a   1.000
_cell.length_b   1.000
_cell.length_c   1.000
_cell.angle_alpha   90.00
_cell.angle_beta   90.00
_cell.angle_gamma   90.00
#
_symmetry.space_group_name_H-M   'P 1'
#
loop_
_entity.id
_entity.type
_entity.pdbx_description
1 polymer ?
#
loop_
_entity_poly.entity_id
_entity_poly.type
_entity_poly.pdbx_seq_one_letter_code
_entity_poly.pdbx_strand_id
1 'polypeptide(L)'
;MTHHDPAIGGLGQPADDAIDLHALIAAFRRRLGLFTAVAAVVCLIVLALMLGQPPVYTATASLQINTRKEQVVAGQAVLSALDAEAAIVDTEVEVLKSPQLAAQVVQTLGLIRDPEFNARLRSSPLTQHLSRATPASTDAEIERQQVIDAVRRRLTVRRVGLTYSMAISFTSEDPTKAARIANAFADAYLQSQLTAKFDANAQANTFLGARLEDLRRQVEAADAAVSAYRIENGLLSAQGATLTEQEISAYNQQLASARAQQAEQDARLRTARAQMAAGSNGDDVGEALSSPVVQNLRAQRAAISTRVADLSVRYGPLHPDMIRARQELSDIDAQIQAEIRRVVSNLDAQAQVARQRAASVQSSLDAARGALAENNAASVRLRELEGEAEAARAIYRAFLDRYRETSAQTGVEQADARIVSRATPPTTQSAPNLMISLALGLMLGAAAGTGAVIIANAMQTGLSGPDDIERRLGVGAVGAVPLASSVATAEDQTLHPIDLVVQRPLSVFAEAFRALRTSITPIVSVVGEPSARIVAVTSALPGEGKTTTAVCLARVAARSGGRVLLIDGDPRRRGVTRMLGLHPDHGLAEVLHGAAAWRNVLVLDPASGAQVLPLSGSGLSADDLFGAPPMTALLDELRQAFDLIVIDTAPVLVLADARILAAKADSVVLLARWRKTPARAVAAALRILHQSGARPLGVTLSQVDVRAESGLSYGQADYDYRAYRKYYAA
;
A
#
# COMPACT_ATOMS: atom_id res chain seq x y z
N MET A 1 -61.84 48.71 32.76
CA MET A 1 -61.67 49.77 31.75
C MET A 1 -60.17 50.01 31.60
N THR A 2 -59.30 49.13 31.08
CA THR A 2 -59.29 48.25 29.88
C THR A 2 -59.37 49.00 28.55
N HIS A 3 -58.18 49.30 28.02
CA HIS A 3 -57.76 49.21 26.62
C HIS A 3 -56.24 49.46 26.59
N HIS A 4 -55.38 48.87 25.77
CA HIS A 4 -55.24 47.54 25.16
C HIS A 4 -53.74 47.49 24.75
N ASP A 5 -53.09 46.35 24.93
CA ASP A 5 -51.70 46.01 24.54
C ASP A 5 -51.48 46.19 23.00
N PRO A 6 -50.24 46.23 22.44
CA PRO A 6 -49.31 45.10 22.54
C PRO A 6 -47.80 45.43 22.69
N ALA A 7 -47.19 44.78 23.68
CA ALA A 7 -46.12 43.78 23.52
C ALA A 7 -45.01 44.03 22.45
N ILE A 8 -43.81 44.37 22.93
CA ILE A 8 -42.55 44.07 22.23
C ILE A 8 -42.06 42.71 22.75
N GLY A 9 -42.61 41.64 22.18
CA GLY A 9 -42.07 40.29 22.27
C GLY A 9 -41.73 39.82 20.86
N GLY A 10 -40.49 39.38 20.64
CA GLY A 10 -40.06 38.90 19.33
C GLY A 10 -38.57 38.58 19.22
N LEU A 11 -38.17 37.49 19.88
CA LEU A 11 -37.10 36.55 19.51
C LEU A 11 -36.08 37.05 18.46
N GLY A 12 -34.94 37.57 18.95
CA GLY A 12 -33.69 37.51 18.18
C GLY A 12 -33.24 36.05 18.09
N GLN A 13 -33.75 35.31 17.11
CA GLN A 13 -33.09 34.08 16.67
C GLN A 13 -31.72 34.47 16.11
N PRO A 14 -30.63 33.79 16.51
CA PRO A 14 -29.40 33.87 15.74
C PRO A 14 -29.72 33.30 14.36
N ALA A 15 -29.67 34.15 13.33
CA ALA A 15 -29.77 33.70 11.96
C ALA A 15 -28.70 32.63 11.75
N ASP A 16 -29.15 31.43 11.39
CA ASP A 16 -28.31 30.32 10.98
C ASP A 16 -27.21 30.86 10.05
N ASP A 17 -25.95 30.59 10.41
CA ASP A 17 -24.76 30.73 9.57
C ASP A 17 -24.79 29.67 8.44
N ALA A 18 -25.97 29.46 7.85
CA ALA A 18 -26.13 28.67 6.65
C ALA A 18 -25.52 29.49 5.51
N ILE A 19 -24.38 29.02 5.01
CA ILE A 19 -23.78 29.52 3.78
C ILE A 19 -24.88 29.56 2.72
N ASP A 20 -25.35 30.75 2.38
CA ASP A 20 -26.40 30.94 1.39
C ASP A 20 -25.84 30.56 0.01
N LEU A 21 -26.08 29.31 -0.37
CA LEU A 21 -25.60 28.73 -1.61
C LEU A 21 -26.11 29.51 -2.83
N HIS A 22 -27.29 30.12 -2.72
CA HIS A 22 -27.84 30.97 -3.76
C HIS A 22 -27.05 32.29 -3.89
N ALA A 23 -26.61 32.87 -2.77
CA ALA A 23 -25.73 34.04 -2.77
C ALA A 23 -24.35 33.73 -3.39
N LEU A 24 -23.79 32.54 -3.13
CA LEU A 24 -22.54 32.08 -3.75
C LEU A 24 -22.67 31.85 -5.26
N ILE A 25 -23.75 31.22 -5.72
CA ILE A 25 -24.01 31.00 -7.15
C ILE A 25 -24.17 32.34 -7.88
N ALA A 26 -24.89 33.29 -7.28
CA ALA A 26 -25.04 34.63 -7.83
C ALA A 26 -23.70 35.39 -7.84
N ALA A 27 -22.87 35.26 -6.80
CA ALA A 27 -21.53 35.85 -6.76
C ALA A 27 -20.62 35.27 -7.85
N PHE A 28 -20.72 33.96 -8.10
CA PHE A 28 -19.96 33.27 -9.12
C PHE A 28 -20.32 33.71 -10.54
N ARG A 29 -21.62 33.77 -10.88
CA ARG A 29 -22.07 34.27 -12.18
C ARG A 29 -21.63 35.71 -12.44
N ARG A 30 -21.67 36.57 -11.42
CA ARG A 30 -21.27 37.99 -11.51
C ARG A 30 -19.80 38.18 -11.86
N ARG A 31 -18.94 37.25 -11.47
CA ARG A 31 -17.49 37.33 -11.67
C ARG A 31 -16.97 36.17 -12.50
N LEU A 32 -17.81 35.62 -13.39
CA LEU A 32 -17.43 34.51 -14.25
C LEU A 32 -16.18 34.85 -15.07
N GLY A 33 -16.06 36.10 -15.56
CA GLY A 33 -14.86 36.58 -16.25
C GLY A 33 -13.59 36.55 -15.40
N LEU A 34 -13.67 36.88 -14.10
CA LEU A 34 -12.54 36.78 -13.16
C LEU A 34 -12.19 35.32 -12.89
N PHE A 35 -13.20 34.47 -12.67
CA PHE A 35 -13.01 33.03 -12.50
C PHE A 35 -12.30 32.42 -13.71
N THR A 36 -12.79 32.68 -14.93
CA THR A 36 -12.21 32.14 -16.15
C THR A 36 -10.82 32.69 -16.41
N ALA A 37 -10.55 33.97 -16.13
CA ALA A 37 -9.23 34.56 -16.29
C ALA A 37 -8.20 33.93 -15.34
N VAL A 38 -8.53 33.81 -14.05
CA VAL A 38 -7.63 33.20 -13.05
C VAL A 38 -7.41 31.71 -13.36
N ALA A 39 -8.48 30.98 -13.68
CA ALA A 39 -8.40 29.57 -14.02
C ALA A 39 -7.54 29.34 -15.29
N ALA A 40 -7.70 30.19 -16.32
CA ALA A 40 -6.91 30.11 -17.54
C ALA A 40 -5.43 30.41 -17.31
N VAL A 41 -5.10 31.42 -16.50
CA VAL A 41 -3.70 31.75 -16.16
C VAL A 41 -3.03 30.61 -15.41
N VAL A 42 -3.70 30.03 -14.40
CA VAL A 42 -3.15 28.89 -13.64
C VAL A 42 -2.97 27.68 -14.55
N CYS A 43 -3.94 27.39 -15.41
CA CYS A 43 -3.84 26.29 -16.38
C CYS A 43 -2.67 26.51 -17.36
N LEU A 44 -2.47 27.73 -17.86
CA LEU A 44 -1.34 28.10 -18.73
C LEU A 44 0.01 27.96 -18.01
N ILE A 45 0.11 28.35 -16.73
CA ILE A 45 1.33 28.17 -15.94
C ILE A 45 1.65 26.68 -15.76
N VAL A 46 0.66 25.87 -15.40
CA VAL A 46 0.84 24.41 -15.26
C VAL A 46 1.28 23.80 -16.61
N LEU A 47 0.65 24.20 -17.72
CA LEU A 47 1.02 23.73 -19.04
C LEU A 47 2.45 24.14 -19.43
N ALA A 48 2.84 25.39 -19.17
CA ALA A 48 4.18 25.90 -19.45
C ALA A 48 5.27 25.19 -18.62
N LEU A 49 5.02 24.96 -17.32
CA LEU A 49 5.94 24.22 -16.46
C LEU A 49 6.09 22.75 -16.91
N MET A 50 5.03 22.15 -17.45
CA MET A 50 5.04 20.77 -17.96
C MET A 50 5.80 20.66 -19.29
N LEU A 51 5.60 21.60 -20.22
CA LEU A 51 6.32 21.66 -21.49
C LEU A 51 7.83 21.90 -21.32
N GLY A 52 8.26 22.43 -20.17
CA GLY A 52 9.67 22.64 -19.84
C GLY A 52 10.42 21.41 -19.30
N GLN A 53 9.74 20.30 -19.01
CA GLN A 53 10.39 19.08 -18.51
C GLN A 53 10.80 18.16 -19.68
N PRO A 54 11.98 17.52 -19.63
CA PRO A 54 12.41 16.59 -20.67
C PRO A 54 11.46 15.37 -20.71
N PRO A 55 11.06 14.91 -21.90
CA PRO A 55 10.22 13.72 -22.03
C PRO A 55 11.00 12.49 -21.56
N VAL A 56 10.32 11.62 -20.82
CA VAL A 56 10.88 10.35 -20.38
C VAL A 56 10.09 9.18 -20.95
N TYR A 57 10.80 8.11 -21.25
CA TYR A 57 10.33 6.92 -21.94
C TYR A 57 10.56 5.71 -21.05
N THR A 58 9.52 4.90 -20.86
CA THR A 58 9.60 3.67 -20.07
C THR A 58 9.50 2.47 -21.01
N ALA A 59 10.51 1.60 -20.99
CA ALA A 59 10.50 0.35 -21.74
C ALA A 59 10.42 -0.83 -20.77
N THR A 60 9.65 -1.86 -21.12
CA THR A 60 9.37 -3.00 -20.23
C THR A 60 9.77 -4.32 -20.88
N ALA A 61 10.63 -5.09 -20.22
CA ALA A 61 10.90 -6.49 -20.53
C ALA A 61 10.05 -7.39 -19.63
N SER A 62 9.60 -8.52 -20.15
CA SER A 62 8.86 -9.53 -19.40
C SER A 62 9.70 -10.78 -19.22
N LEU A 63 9.81 -11.21 -17.96
CA LEU A 63 10.59 -12.37 -17.53
C LEU A 63 9.65 -13.34 -16.79
N GLN A 64 9.66 -14.62 -17.16
CA GLN A 64 8.87 -15.65 -16.49
C GLN A 64 9.79 -16.56 -15.68
N ILE A 65 9.44 -16.82 -14.43
CA ILE A 65 10.10 -17.81 -13.58
C ILE A 65 9.41 -19.17 -13.79
N ASN A 66 10.22 -20.20 -13.99
CA ASN A 66 9.82 -21.60 -14.04
C ASN A 66 9.99 -22.20 -12.63
N THR A 67 8.89 -22.44 -11.94
CA THR A 67 8.88 -23.01 -10.57
C THR A 67 8.81 -24.53 -10.53
N ARG A 68 8.84 -25.23 -11.68
CA ARG A 68 8.84 -26.70 -11.73
C ARG A 68 10.17 -27.26 -11.24
N LYS A 69 10.31 -27.36 -9.92
CA LYS A 69 11.19 -28.36 -9.31
C LYS A 69 10.41 -29.67 -9.29
N GLU A 70 10.88 -30.70 -9.98
CA GLU A 70 10.42 -32.07 -9.81
C GLU A 70 10.71 -32.49 -8.35
N GLN A 71 9.77 -32.20 -7.45
CA GLN A 71 9.80 -32.70 -6.08
C GLN A 71 9.49 -34.19 -6.11
N VAL A 72 10.53 -35.01 -6.24
CA VAL A 72 10.49 -36.45 -5.99
C VAL A 72 10.58 -36.69 -4.48
N VAL A 73 9.63 -36.14 -3.70
CA VAL A 73 9.34 -36.60 -2.33
C VAL A 73 7.85 -36.39 -2.09
N ALA A 74 7.09 -37.48 -2.05
CA ALA A 74 5.68 -37.48 -1.70
C ALA A 74 5.51 -37.16 -0.21
N GLY A 75 5.03 -35.96 0.10
CA GLY A 75 4.63 -35.55 1.44
C GLY A 75 3.58 -34.43 1.37
N GLN A 76 2.42 -34.67 1.98
CA GLN A 76 1.24 -33.80 1.96
C GLN A 76 1.49 -32.41 2.56
N ALA A 77 1.26 -31.35 1.77
CA ALA A 77 0.79 -30.04 2.25
C ALA A 77 0.35 -29.15 1.07
N VAL A 78 -0.88 -29.32 0.57
CA VAL A 78 -1.35 -28.62 -0.65
C VAL A 78 -1.92 -27.22 -0.38
N LEU A 79 -2.18 -26.83 0.88
CA LEU A 79 -2.69 -25.47 1.20
C LEU A 79 -1.62 -24.45 1.66
N SER A 80 -0.47 -24.87 2.18
CA SER A 80 0.64 -23.96 2.55
C SER A 80 1.58 -23.62 1.38
N ALA A 81 1.41 -24.29 0.23
CA ALA A 81 2.26 -24.10 -0.95
C ALA A 81 1.96 -22.78 -1.70
N LEU A 82 0.69 -22.32 -1.72
CA LEU A 82 0.29 -21.15 -2.50
C LEU A 82 0.82 -19.82 -1.93
N ASP A 83 0.85 -19.66 -0.60
CA ASP A 83 1.42 -18.47 0.05
C ASP A 83 2.96 -18.49 0.00
N ALA A 84 3.57 -19.67 0.11
CA ALA A 84 5.02 -19.84 -0.07
C ALA A 84 5.45 -19.54 -1.52
N GLU A 85 4.63 -19.88 -2.52
CA GLU A 85 4.90 -19.60 -3.94
C GLU A 85 4.79 -18.12 -4.31
N ALA A 86 3.88 -17.37 -3.69
CA ALA A 86 3.82 -15.92 -3.87
C ALA A 86 5.06 -15.23 -3.29
N ALA A 87 5.52 -15.66 -2.12
CA ALA A 87 6.73 -15.15 -1.47
C ALA A 87 8.01 -15.43 -2.31
N ILE A 88 8.06 -16.53 -3.06
CA ILE A 88 9.18 -16.82 -3.97
C ILE A 88 9.29 -15.75 -5.06
N VAL A 89 8.19 -15.40 -5.74
CA VAL A 89 8.25 -14.39 -6.82
C VAL A 89 8.59 -13.00 -6.28
N ASP A 90 8.06 -12.64 -5.11
CA ASP A 90 8.37 -11.34 -4.50
C ASP A 90 9.83 -11.25 -4.03
N THR A 91 10.41 -12.38 -3.59
CA THR A 91 11.85 -12.47 -3.32
C THR A 91 12.67 -12.24 -4.59
N GLU A 92 12.28 -12.84 -5.72
CA GLU A 92 12.97 -12.63 -7.00
C GLU A 92 12.84 -11.19 -7.53
N VAL A 93 11.72 -10.51 -7.23
CA VAL A 93 11.56 -9.08 -7.52
C VAL A 93 12.57 -8.24 -6.75
N GLU A 94 12.85 -8.55 -5.49
CA GLU A 94 13.87 -7.86 -4.70
C GLU A 94 15.30 -8.21 -5.15
N VAL A 95 15.56 -9.45 -5.58
CA VAL A 95 16.84 -9.83 -6.21
C VAL A 95 17.09 -8.99 -7.48
N LEU A 96 16.06 -8.78 -8.31
CA LEU A 96 16.15 -7.93 -9.51
C LEU A 96 16.41 -6.44 -9.19
N LYS A 97 15.99 -5.96 -8.02
CA LYS A 97 16.26 -4.59 -7.53
C LYS A 97 17.58 -4.46 -6.75
N SER A 98 18.29 -5.56 -6.56
CA SER A 98 19.49 -5.60 -5.73
C SER A 98 20.59 -4.67 -6.26
N PRO A 99 21.40 -4.07 -5.36
CA PRO A 99 22.54 -3.24 -5.74
C PRO A 99 23.56 -4.00 -6.59
N GLN A 100 23.75 -5.29 -6.36
CA GLN A 100 24.71 -6.13 -7.09
C GLN A 100 24.35 -6.22 -8.56
N LEU A 101 23.08 -6.51 -8.88
CA LEU A 101 22.61 -6.62 -10.25
C LEU A 101 22.67 -5.26 -10.97
N ALA A 102 22.28 -4.19 -10.28
CA ALA A 102 22.40 -2.83 -10.81
C ALA A 102 23.86 -2.45 -11.08
N ALA A 103 24.81 -2.85 -10.22
CA ALA A 103 26.24 -2.63 -10.44
C ALA A 103 26.75 -3.36 -11.70
N GLN A 104 26.33 -4.61 -11.91
CA GLN A 104 26.68 -5.38 -13.10
C GLN A 104 26.15 -4.72 -14.38
N VAL A 105 24.90 -4.23 -14.38
CA VAL A 105 24.32 -3.52 -15.51
C VAL A 105 25.03 -2.18 -15.77
N VAL A 106 25.33 -1.41 -14.72
CA VAL A 106 26.09 -0.15 -14.81
C VAL A 106 27.46 -0.39 -15.45
N GLN A 107 28.15 -1.46 -15.08
CA GLN A 107 29.44 -1.82 -15.63
C GLN A 107 29.32 -2.29 -17.09
N THR A 108 28.36 -3.18 -17.38
CA THR A 108 28.15 -3.75 -18.73
C THR A 108 27.80 -2.69 -19.76
N LEU A 109 26.97 -1.71 -19.38
CA LEU A 109 26.53 -0.63 -20.27
C LEU A 109 27.37 0.64 -20.16
N GLY A 110 28.37 0.68 -19.27
CA GLY A 110 29.25 1.85 -19.08
C GLY A 110 28.52 3.11 -18.60
N LEU A 111 27.46 2.97 -17.80
CA LEU A 111 26.55 4.07 -17.41
C LEU A 111 27.22 5.15 -16.55
N ILE A 112 28.42 4.89 -16.02
CA ILE A 112 29.23 5.88 -15.29
C ILE A 112 29.61 7.06 -16.21
N ARG A 113 29.79 6.81 -17.51
CA ARG A 113 30.12 7.84 -18.51
C ARG A 113 28.90 8.52 -19.12
N ASP A 114 27.71 8.18 -18.67
CA ASP A 114 26.46 8.71 -19.22
C ASP A 114 25.99 9.92 -18.38
N PRO A 115 25.81 11.11 -18.98
CA PRO A 115 25.34 12.29 -18.28
C PRO A 115 23.93 12.15 -17.71
N GLU A 116 23.15 11.15 -18.13
CA GLU A 116 21.83 10.90 -17.57
C GLU A 116 21.87 10.38 -16.13
N PHE A 117 22.88 9.57 -15.79
CA PHE A 117 23.02 8.91 -14.49
C PHE A 117 24.15 9.52 -13.66
N ASN A 118 25.13 10.17 -14.30
CA ASN A 118 26.22 10.85 -13.63
C ASN A 118 25.99 12.37 -13.60
N ALA A 119 25.60 12.86 -12.43
CA ALA A 119 25.31 14.28 -12.21
C ALA A 119 26.51 15.20 -12.46
N ARG A 120 27.76 14.71 -12.39
CA ARG A 120 28.98 15.50 -12.65
C ARG A 120 29.16 15.85 -14.12
N LEU A 121 28.67 14.99 -14.99
CA LEU A 121 28.73 15.19 -16.44
C LEU A 121 27.63 16.15 -16.92
N ARG A 122 26.61 16.44 -16.08
CA ARG A 122 25.60 17.48 -16.36
C ARG A 122 26.15 18.85 -15.97
N SER A 123 26.53 19.65 -16.95
CA SER A 123 26.84 21.06 -16.74
C SER A 123 25.56 21.84 -16.43
N SER A 124 25.25 22.09 -15.16
CA SER A 124 24.20 23.04 -14.79
C SER A 124 24.77 24.47 -14.72
N PRO A 125 24.09 25.48 -15.31
CA PRO A 125 24.51 26.88 -15.19
C PRO A 125 24.47 27.37 -13.72
N LEU A 126 23.69 26.71 -12.85
CA LEU A 126 23.63 27.03 -11.42
C LEU A 126 24.88 26.56 -10.65
N THR A 127 25.47 25.43 -11.04
CA THR A 127 26.69 24.89 -10.41
C THR A 127 27.95 25.66 -10.81
N GLN A 128 27.92 26.33 -11.97
CA GLN A 128 29.03 27.14 -12.45
C GLN A 128 29.34 28.36 -11.56
N HIS A 129 28.35 28.83 -10.77
CA HIS A 129 28.52 29.92 -9.81
C HIS A 129 28.85 29.46 -8.38
N LEU A 130 28.63 28.18 -8.05
CA LEU A 130 28.88 27.61 -6.71
C LEU A 130 30.17 26.79 -6.63
N SER A 131 30.71 26.31 -7.77
CA SER A 131 31.97 25.55 -7.80
C SER A 131 33.19 26.47 -7.93
N ARG A 132 33.42 27.30 -6.91
CA ARG A 132 34.75 27.87 -6.61
C ARG A 132 35.29 27.28 -5.30
N ALA A 133 34.96 26.01 -5.04
CA ALA A 133 35.52 25.20 -3.97
C ALA A 133 36.13 23.93 -4.59
N THR A 134 37.42 23.78 -4.31
CA THR A 134 38.35 22.65 -4.53
C THR A 134 37.85 21.35 -5.20
N PRO A 135 38.61 20.80 -6.16
CA PRO A 135 38.35 19.46 -6.69
C PRO A 135 38.75 18.42 -5.63
N ALA A 136 37.84 18.11 -4.72
CA ALA A 136 38.00 16.95 -3.86
C ALA A 136 37.89 15.70 -4.74
N SER A 137 38.99 14.96 -4.88
CA SER A 137 39.03 13.61 -5.45
C SER A 137 38.04 12.74 -4.70
N THR A 138 36.80 12.70 -5.18
CA THR A 138 35.81 11.81 -4.62
C THR A 138 36.18 10.42 -5.11
N ASP A 139 36.37 9.51 -4.18
CA ASP A 139 36.73 8.13 -4.48
C ASP A 139 35.83 7.60 -5.59
N ALA A 140 36.44 7.00 -6.62
CA ALA A 140 35.73 6.43 -7.78
C ALA A 140 34.60 5.47 -7.36
N GLU A 141 34.72 4.91 -6.16
CA GLU A 141 33.73 4.06 -5.51
C GLU A 141 32.44 4.80 -5.11
N ILE A 142 32.54 6.02 -4.57
CA ILE A 142 31.37 6.84 -4.21
C ILE A 142 30.63 7.27 -5.48
N GLU A 143 31.35 7.65 -6.54
CA GLU A 143 30.75 7.98 -7.84
C GLU A 143 30.02 6.78 -8.44
N ARG A 144 30.66 5.59 -8.42
CA ARG A 144 30.04 4.34 -8.87
C ARG A 144 28.75 4.05 -8.09
N GLN A 145 28.77 4.23 -6.78
CA GLN A 145 27.60 4.01 -5.92
C GLN A 145 26.46 4.99 -6.23
N GLN A 146 26.76 6.27 -6.47
CA GLN A 146 25.77 7.28 -6.85
C GLN A 146 25.10 6.95 -8.19
N VAL A 147 25.85 6.45 -9.17
CA VAL A 147 25.33 6.01 -10.47
C VAL A 147 24.44 4.78 -10.30
N ILE A 148 24.84 3.81 -9.48
CA ILE A 148 24.03 2.63 -9.16
C ILE A 148 22.69 3.05 -8.56
N ASP A 149 22.69 3.97 -7.59
CA ASP A 149 21.47 4.45 -6.97
C ASP A 149 20.61 5.32 -7.92
N ALA A 150 21.22 6.03 -8.87
CA ALA A 150 20.50 6.74 -9.93
C ALA A 150 19.79 5.76 -10.89
N VAL A 151 20.45 4.67 -11.27
CA VAL A 151 19.86 3.61 -12.10
C VAL A 151 18.74 2.89 -11.35
N ARG A 152 18.96 2.51 -10.08
CA ARG A 152 17.95 1.83 -9.25
C ARG A 152 16.68 2.66 -9.06
N ARG A 153 16.81 3.99 -8.88
CA ARG A 153 15.64 4.89 -8.75
C ARG A 153 14.75 4.93 -10.00
N ARG A 154 15.30 4.62 -11.17
CA ARG A 154 14.58 4.62 -12.46
C ARG A 154 14.15 3.21 -12.91
N LEU A 155 14.55 2.19 -12.16
CA LEU A 155 14.15 0.80 -12.35
C LEU A 155 12.86 0.53 -11.55
N THR A 156 11.86 -0.03 -12.22
CA THR A 156 10.63 -0.52 -11.60
C THR A 156 10.44 -1.98 -11.96
N VAL A 157 10.49 -2.85 -10.95
CA VAL A 157 10.24 -4.28 -11.10
C VAL A 157 8.99 -4.62 -10.33
N ARG A 158 8.04 -5.29 -10.99
CA ARG A 158 6.77 -5.72 -10.40
C ARG A 158 6.30 -7.05 -10.97
N ARG A 159 5.59 -7.83 -10.16
CA ARG A 159 4.87 -9.02 -10.62
C ARG A 159 3.66 -8.62 -11.47
N VAL A 160 3.39 -9.38 -12.53
CA VAL A 160 2.23 -9.18 -13.41
C VAL A 160 1.06 -10.02 -12.88
N GLY A 161 0.16 -9.40 -12.11
CA GLY A 161 -1.02 -10.06 -11.53
C GLY A 161 -0.65 -11.19 -10.55
N LEU A 162 -1.36 -12.33 -10.65
CA LEU A 162 -1.09 -13.54 -9.88
C LEU A 162 -0.24 -14.57 -10.65
N THR A 163 0.58 -14.12 -11.60
CA THR A 163 1.40 -15.00 -12.45
C THR A 163 2.87 -15.00 -12.01
N TYR A 164 3.63 -16.02 -12.43
CA TYR A 164 5.09 -16.07 -12.29
C TYR A 164 5.84 -15.19 -13.31
N SER A 165 5.19 -14.14 -13.83
CA SER A 165 5.78 -13.20 -14.77
C SER A 165 6.11 -11.88 -14.06
N MET A 166 7.31 -11.37 -14.28
CA MET A 166 7.80 -10.10 -13.78
C MET A 166 7.98 -9.12 -14.94
N ALA A 167 7.55 -7.88 -14.71
CA ALA A 167 7.76 -6.77 -15.61
C ALA A 167 8.93 -5.92 -15.10
N ILE A 168 10.04 -5.93 -15.85
CA ILE A 168 11.23 -5.13 -15.59
C ILE A 168 11.12 -3.88 -16.46
N SER A 169 10.77 -2.76 -15.85
CA SER A 169 10.57 -1.49 -16.54
C SER A 169 11.67 -0.50 -16.19
N PHE A 170 12.27 0.14 -17.19
CA PHE A 170 13.28 1.16 -16.98
C PHE A 170 12.89 2.48 -17.65
N THR A 171 13.06 3.58 -16.94
CA THR A 171 12.70 4.93 -17.42
C THR A 171 13.94 5.75 -17.77
N SER A 172 14.01 6.25 -19.00
CA SER A 172 15.13 7.05 -19.52
C SER A 172 14.65 8.19 -20.43
N GLU A 173 15.48 9.22 -20.61
CA GLU A 173 15.25 10.32 -21.55
C GLU A 173 15.32 9.86 -23.02
N ASP A 174 15.97 8.72 -23.30
CA ASP A 174 16.06 8.11 -24.64
C ASP A 174 15.28 6.79 -24.68
N PRO A 175 14.32 6.60 -25.61
CA PRO A 175 13.54 5.37 -25.72
C PRO A 175 14.38 4.13 -26.03
N THR A 176 15.45 4.28 -26.80
CA THR A 176 16.36 3.17 -27.15
C THR A 176 17.21 2.78 -25.95
N LYS A 177 17.65 3.75 -25.15
CA LYS A 177 18.40 3.53 -23.92
C LYS A 177 17.54 2.85 -22.85
N ALA A 178 16.29 3.27 -22.70
CA ALA A 178 15.32 2.64 -21.81
C ALA A 178 15.18 1.13 -22.12
N ALA A 179 14.98 0.78 -23.40
CA ALA A 179 14.85 -0.61 -23.83
C ALA A 179 16.14 -1.41 -23.61
N ARG A 180 17.30 -0.81 -23.91
CA ARG A 180 18.61 -1.45 -23.72
C ARG A 180 18.88 -1.77 -22.25
N ILE A 181 18.63 -0.83 -21.35
CA ILE A 181 18.85 -1.02 -19.91
C ILE A 181 17.88 -2.06 -19.34
N ALA A 182 16.58 -2.00 -19.68
CA ALA A 182 15.60 -3.00 -19.24
C ALA A 182 15.98 -4.42 -19.70
N ASN A 183 16.42 -4.57 -20.94
CA ASN A 183 16.92 -5.86 -21.46
C ASN A 183 18.21 -6.30 -20.76
N ALA A 184 19.14 -5.38 -20.48
CA ALA A 184 20.37 -5.71 -19.75
C ALA A 184 20.10 -6.20 -18.32
N PHE A 185 19.09 -5.66 -17.63
CA PHE A 185 18.65 -6.21 -16.34
C PHE A 185 18.10 -7.63 -16.46
N ALA A 186 17.29 -7.91 -17.49
CA ALA A 186 16.80 -9.26 -17.73
C ALA A 186 17.96 -10.23 -18.02
N ASP A 187 18.87 -9.87 -18.93
CA ASP A 187 20.02 -10.69 -19.32
C ASP A 187 20.98 -10.91 -18.12
N ALA A 188 21.26 -9.87 -17.33
CA ALA A 188 22.10 -9.97 -16.14
C ALA A 188 21.48 -10.88 -15.07
N TYR A 189 20.16 -10.86 -14.91
CA TYR A 189 19.47 -11.75 -13.96
C TYR A 189 19.55 -13.21 -14.41
N LEU A 190 19.30 -13.51 -15.69
CA LEU A 190 19.48 -14.86 -16.23
C LEU A 190 20.91 -15.35 -16.02
N GLN A 191 21.89 -14.48 -16.26
CA GLN A 191 23.30 -14.81 -16.06
C GLN A 191 23.63 -15.06 -14.59
N SER A 192 23.12 -14.21 -13.68
CA SER A 192 23.30 -14.38 -12.23
C SER A 192 22.71 -15.69 -11.72
N GLN A 193 21.53 -16.09 -12.23
CA GLN A 193 20.89 -17.37 -11.89
C GLN A 193 21.71 -18.56 -12.39
N LEU A 194 22.22 -18.50 -13.62
CA LEU A 194 23.10 -19.53 -14.16
C LEU A 194 24.38 -19.66 -13.34
N THR A 195 25.07 -18.55 -13.07
CA THR A 195 26.30 -18.56 -12.26
C THR A 195 26.06 -19.12 -10.86
N ALA A 196 24.98 -18.72 -10.20
CA ALA A 196 24.64 -19.23 -8.87
C ALA A 196 24.38 -20.74 -8.86
N LYS A 197 23.73 -21.29 -9.90
CA LYS A 197 23.54 -22.74 -10.04
C LYS A 197 24.85 -23.47 -10.34
N PHE A 198 25.67 -22.95 -11.25
CA PHE A 198 26.97 -23.52 -11.55
C PHE A 198 27.86 -23.56 -10.31
N ASP A 199 27.89 -22.48 -9.53
CA ASP A 199 28.66 -22.40 -8.28
C ASP A 199 28.15 -23.40 -7.24
N ALA A 200 26.83 -23.53 -7.08
CA ALA A 200 26.22 -24.49 -6.15
C ALA A 200 26.54 -25.96 -6.54
N ASN A 201 26.44 -26.29 -7.84
CA ASN A 201 26.77 -27.62 -8.35
C ASN A 201 28.27 -27.91 -8.30
N ALA A 202 29.13 -26.92 -8.57
CA ALA A 202 30.57 -27.04 -8.42
C ALA A 202 30.97 -27.31 -6.96
N GLN A 203 30.36 -26.63 -6.00
CA GLN A 203 30.57 -26.88 -4.56
C GLN A 203 30.07 -28.27 -4.15
N ALA A 204 28.89 -28.68 -4.61
CA ALA A 204 28.35 -30.02 -4.36
C ALA A 204 29.27 -31.11 -4.93
N ASN A 205 29.76 -30.96 -6.16
CA ASN A 205 30.72 -31.89 -6.77
C ASN A 205 32.04 -31.93 -6.01
N THR A 206 32.53 -30.78 -5.53
CA THR A 206 33.77 -30.72 -4.72
C THR A 206 33.59 -31.50 -3.41
N PHE A 207 32.45 -31.30 -2.73
CA PHE A 207 32.10 -32.03 -1.51
C PHE A 207 31.95 -33.54 -1.74
N LEU A 208 31.19 -33.94 -2.76
CA LEU A 208 30.98 -35.35 -3.12
C LEU A 208 32.28 -36.03 -3.51
N GLY A 209 33.14 -35.36 -4.28
CA GLY A 209 34.46 -35.86 -4.66
C GLY A 209 35.38 -36.10 -3.46
N ALA A 210 35.47 -35.14 -2.54
CA ALA A 210 36.23 -35.31 -1.30
C ALA A 210 35.70 -36.48 -0.45
N ARG A 211 34.37 -36.61 -0.34
CA ARG A 211 33.74 -37.71 0.40
C ARG A 211 33.95 -39.07 -0.26
N LEU A 212 33.97 -39.13 -1.59
CA LEU A 212 34.25 -40.35 -2.35
C LEU A 212 35.66 -40.88 -2.08
N GLU A 213 36.65 -39.99 -1.95
CA GLU A 213 38.02 -40.39 -1.62
C GLU A 213 38.13 -40.99 -0.22
N ASP A 214 37.43 -40.40 0.76
CA ASP A 214 37.32 -40.97 2.12
C ASP A 214 36.66 -42.34 2.11
N LEU A 215 35.53 -42.47 1.41
CA LEU A 215 34.80 -43.74 1.29
C LEU A 215 35.62 -44.80 0.55
N ARG A 216 36.39 -44.42 -0.47
CA ARG A 216 37.31 -45.32 -1.17
C ARG A 216 38.34 -45.90 -0.20
N ARG A 217 38.97 -45.07 0.62
CA ARG A 217 39.95 -45.53 1.63
C ARG A 217 39.30 -46.46 2.66
N GLN A 218 38.04 -46.22 3.03
CA GLN A 218 37.28 -47.11 3.93
C GLN A 218 37.00 -48.47 3.30
N VAL A 219 36.61 -48.50 2.01
CA VAL A 219 36.43 -49.77 1.27
C VAL A 219 37.75 -50.53 1.17
N GLU A 220 38.83 -49.86 0.79
CA GLU A 220 40.16 -50.47 0.69
C GLU A 220 40.62 -51.05 2.04
N ALA A 221 40.38 -50.33 3.15
CA ALA A 221 40.69 -50.80 4.50
C ALA A 221 39.82 -52.00 4.92
N ALA A 222 38.52 -51.98 4.63
CA ALA A 222 37.61 -53.08 4.95
C ALA A 222 37.94 -54.34 4.13
N ASP A 223 38.21 -54.20 2.84
CA ASP A 223 38.62 -55.30 1.97
C ASP A 223 39.99 -55.87 2.38
N ALA A 224 40.93 -55.02 2.78
CA ALA A 224 42.21 -55.46 3.34
C ALA A 224 42.02 -56.24 4.64
N ALA A 225 41.10 -55.81 5.52
CA ALA A 225 40.80 -56.53 6.76
C ALA A 225 40.21 -57.92 6.49
N VAL A 226 39.26 -58.05 5.55
CA VAL A 226 38.71 -59.34 5.11
C VAL A 226 39.82 -60.23 4.55
N SER A 227 40.65 -59.71 3.65
CA SER A 227 41.74 -60.48 3.04
C SER A 227 42.78 -60.93 4.07
N ALA A 228 43.21 -60.03 4.95
CA ALA A 228 44.18 -60.34 6.01
C ALA A 228 43.64 -61.44 6.94
N TYR A 229 42.38 -61.32 7.35
CA TYR A 229 41.73 -62.31 8.21
C TYR A 229 41.61 -63.68 7.54
N ARG A 230 41.31 -63.73 6.23
CA ARG A 230 41.29 -64.98 5.45
C ARG A 230 42.66 -65.63 5.35
N ILE A 231 43.71 -64.85 5.17
CA ILE A 231 45.10 -65.34 5.10
C ILE A 231 45.54 -65.87 6.47
N GLU A 232 45.32 -65.11 7.55
CA GLU A 232 45.72 -65.45 8.91
C GLU A 232 45.04 -66.73 9.43
N ASN A 233 43.76 -66.93 9.09
CA ASN A 233 42.98 -68.08 9.56
C ASN A 233 42.87 -69.21 8.51
N GLY A 234 43.62 -69.13 7.40
CA GLY A 234 43.62 -70.18 6.37
C GLY A 234 42.29 -70.39 5.62
N LEU A 235 41.37 -69.43 5.66
CA LEU A 235 40.02 -69.48 5.07
C LEU A 235 40.02 -69.16 3.56
N LEU A 236 41.08 -69.54 2.86
CA LEU A 236 41.23 -69.34 1.42
C LEU A 236 40.38 -70.33 0.61
N SER A 237 40.01 -71.48 1.20
CA SER A 237 39.13 -72.47 0.58
C SER A 237 37.77 -72.54 1.30
N ALA A 238 36.68 -72.45 0.54
CA ALA A 238 35.32 -72.56 1.07
C ALA A 238 34.96 -73.99 1.53
N GLN A 239 35.80 -74.99 1.21
CA GLN A 239 35.55 -76.41 1.47
C GLN A 239 36.07 -76.91 2.83
N GLY A 240 36.88 -76.14 3.56
CA GLY A 240 37.54 -76.60 4.79
C GLY A 240 36.56 -77.11 5.85
N ALA A 241 35.54 -76.32 6.21
CA ALA A 241 34.54 -76.71 7.20
C ALA A 241 33.71 -77.93 6.74
N THR A 242 33.37 -78.00 5.45
CA THR A 242 32.59 -79.12 4.88
C THR A 242 33.36 -80.44 4.91
N LEU A 243 34.69 -80.39 4.77
CA LEU A 243 35.54 -81.58 4.85
C LEU A 243 35.62 -82.10 6.29
N THR A 244 35.79 -81.20 7.28
CA THR A 244 35.80 -81.57 8.70
C THR A 244 34.45 -82.14 9.15
N GLU A 245 33.32 -81.62 8.65
CA GLU A 245 31.99 -82.19 8.89
C GLU A 245 31.84 -83.61 8.32
N GLN A 246 32.36 -83.87 7.12
CA GLN A 246 32.39 -85.21 6.52
C GLN A 246 33.27 -86.18 7.33
N GLU A 247 34.43 -85.74 7.80
CA GLU A 247 35.32 -86.51 8.66
C GLU A 247 34.66 -86.86 10.01
N ILE A 248 33.97 -85.91 10.65
CA ILE A 248 33.21 -86.14 11.88
C ILE A 248 32.12 -87.21 11.66
N SER A 249 31.40 -87.15 10.56
CA SER A 249 30.40 -88.18 10.21
C SER A 249 31.05 -89.56 10.06
N ALA A 250 32.18 -89.63 9.35
CA ALA A 250 32.93 -90.88 9.18
C ALA A 250 33.46 -91.42 10.52
N TYR A 251 34.03 -90.58 11.39
CA TYR A 251 34.50 -90.98 12.72
C TYR A 251 33.35 -91.41 13.63
N ASN A 252 32.17 -90.79 13.56
CA ASN A 252 30.99 -91.23 14.32
C ASN A 252 30.57 -92.65 13.91
N GLN A 253 30.55 -92.96 12.62
CA GLN A 253 30.25 -94.31 12.13
C GLN A 253 31.31 -95.32 12.57
N GLN A 254 32.60 -94.97 12.45
CA GLN A 254 33.71 -95.82 12.91
C GLN A 254 33.67 -96.05 14.43
N LEU A 255 33.35 -95.02 15.22
CA LEU A 255 33.25 -95.12 16.67
C LEU A 255 32.08 -96.02 17.08
N ALA A 256 30.93 -95.91 16.42
CA ALA A 256 29.80 -96.80 16.66
C ALA A 256 30.18 -98.26 16.42
N SER A 257 30.86 -98.54 15.29
CA SER A 257 31.39 -99.87 14.99
C SER A 257 32.44 -100.34 16.01
N ALA A 258 33.37 -99.47 16.42
CA ALA A 258 34.43 -99.81 17.36
C ALA A 258 33.88 -100.07 18.78
N ARG A 259 32.88 -99.28 19.23
CA ARG A 259 32.18 -99.50 20.49
C ARG A 259 31.38 -100.79 20.49
N ALA A 260 30.73 -101.14 19.37
CA ALA A 260 30.04 -102.42 19.23
C ALA A 260 31.02 -103.60 19.38
N GLN A 261 32.17 -103.55 18.68
CA GLN A 261 33.24 -104.56 18.81
C GLN A 261 33.81 -104.62 20.22
N GLN A 262 34.05 -103.46 20.86
CA GLN A 262 34.52 -103.41 22.23
C GLN A 262 33.53 -104.08 23.19
N ALA A 263 32.25 -103.73 23.10
CA ALA A 263 31.19 -104.31 23.94
C ALA A 263 31.09 -105.82 23.77
N GLU A 264 31.24 -106.32 22.53
CA GLU A 264 31.29 -107.74 22.21
C GLU A 264 32.48 -108.45 22.89
N GLN A 265 33.72 -107.95 22.70
CA GLN A 265 34.91 -108.57 23.30
C GLN A 265 34.91 -108.47 24.83
N ASP A 266 34.45 -107.34 25.39
CA ASP A 266 34.30 -107.17 26.84
C ASP A 266 33.24 -108.11 27.43
N ALA A 267 32.17 -108.41 26.70
CA ALA A 267 31.16 -109.39 27.12
C ALA A 267 31.72 -110.81 27.12
N ARG A 268 32.46 -111.21 26.06
CA ARG A 268 33.13 -112.52 25.97
C ARG A 268 34.15 -112.71 27.09
N LEU A 269 35.02 -111.73 27.32
CA LEU A 269 36.01 -111.76 28.39
C LEU A 269 35.37 -111.85 29.78
N ARG A 270 34.33 -111.04 30.06
CA ARG A 270 33.60 -111.10 31.33
C ARG A 270 32.99 -112.48 31.57
N THR A 271 32.37 -113.06 30.54
CA THR A 271 31.78 -114.40 30.59
C THR A 271 32.86 -115.46 30.89
N ALA A 272 33.99 -115.41 30.19
CA ALA A 272 35.09 -116.35 30.39
C ALA A 272 35.74 -116.22 31.79
N ARG A 273 35.91 -114.99 32.31
CA ARG A 273 36.42 -114.73 33.67
C ARG A 273 35.47 -115.20 34.77
N ALA A 274 34.17 -114.96 34.61
CA ALA A 274 33.16 -115.42 35.57
C ALA A 274 33.16 -116.96 35.66
N GLN A 275 33.31 -117.64 34.52
CA GLN A 275 33.41 -119.11 34.46
C GLN A 275 34.70 -119.64 35.12
N MET A 276 35.84 -118.94 34.97
CA MET A 276 37.08 -119.28 35.70
C MET A 276 36.93 -119.11 37.22
N ALA A 277 36.34 -118.01 37.67
CA ALA A 277 36.19 -117.71 39.10
C ALA A 277 35.27 -118.71 39.83
N ALA A 278 34.34 -119.33 39.11
CA ALA A 278 33.46 -120.37 39.63
C ALA A 278 34.17 -121.73 39.90
N GLY A 279 35.48 -121.87 39.60
CA GLY A 279 36.25 -123.08 39.89
C GLY A 279 35.92 -124.27 38.99
N SER A 280 35.33 -124.02 37.80
CA SER A 280 34.90 -125.07 36.88
C SER A 280 36.10 -125.80 36.26
N ASN A 281 36.09 -127.14 36.30
CA ASN A 281 37.07 -128.02 35.63
C ASN A 281 36.79 -128.16 34.10
N GLY A 282 36.22 -127.13 33.49
CA GLY A 282 35.90 -127.10 32.06
C GLY A 282 34.53 -127.67 31.69
N ASP A 283 33.71 -128.08 32.65
CA ASP A 283 32.41 -128.69 32.37
C ASP A 283 31.29 -127.68 32.06
N ASP A 284 31.42 -126.40 32.51
CA ASP A 284 30.40 -125.34 32.34
C ASP A 284 30.84 -124.14 31.46
N VAL A 285 31.94 -124.28 30.70
CA VAL A 285 32.62 -123.12 30.08
C VAL A 285 32.19 -122.88 28.63
N GLY A 286 31.15 -122.06 28.42
CA GLY A 286 30.51 -121.78 27.12
C GLY A 286 31.41 -121.49 25.90
N GLU A 287 32.48 -120.69 26.04
CA GLU A 287 33.32 -120.28 24.89
C GLU A 287 34.72 -120.93 24.89
N ALA A 288 35.27 -121.31 26.05
CA ALA A 288 36.44 -122.21 26.06
C ALA A 288 36.10 -123.58 25.46
N LEU A 289 34.82 -123.97 25.49
CA LEU A 289 34.24 -125.08 24.74
C LEU A 289 34.47 -125.00 23.23
N SER A 290 34.76 -123.83 22.65
CA SER A 290 35.03 -123.68 21.21
C SER A 290 36.50 -123.90 20.83
N SER A 291 37.42 -123.87 21.80
CA SER A 291 38.82 -124.21 21.53
C SER A 291 38.92 -125.70 21.20
N PRO A 292 39.36 -126.09 19.98
CA PRO A 292 39.50 -127.50 19.60
C PRO A 292 40.44 -128.27 20.55
N VAL A 293 41.38 -127.55 21.18
CA VAL A 293 42.33 -128.09 22.15
C VAL A 293 41.61 -128.47 23.44
N VAL A 294 40.77 -127.59 23.99
CA VAL A 294 39.99 -127.87 25.21
C VAL A 294 39.00 -129.01 24.97
N GLN A 295 38.35 -129.06 23.81
CA GLN A 295 37.45 -130.17 23.45
C GLN A 295 38.19 -131.52 23.41
N ASN A 296 39.39 -131.56 22.81
CA ASN A 296 40.20 -132.77 22.74
C ASN A 296 40.68 -133.20 24.14
N LEU A 297 41.20 -132.26 24.94
CA LEU A 297 41.63 -132.54 26.31
C LEU A 297 40.47 -133.05 27.19
N ARG A 298 39.25 -132.53 27.02
CA ARG A 298 38.06 -133.05 27.72
C ARG A 298 37.68 -134.46 27.29
N ALA A 299 37.73 -134.76 25.99
CA ALA A 299 37.49 -136.11 25.50
C ALA A 299 38.51 -137.11 26.10
N GLN A 300 39.78 -136.71 26.19
CA GLN A 300 40.83 -137.48 26.87
C GLN A 300 40.55 -137.61 28.38
N ARG A 301 40.21 -136.51 29.07
CA ARG A 301 39.85 -136.49 30.50
C ARG A 301 38.72 -137.47 30.80
N ALA A 302 37.66 -137.49 30.00
CA ALA A 302 36.52 -138.38 30.18
C ALA A 302 36.92 -139.86 30.03
N ALA A 303 37.78 -140.18 29.05
CA ALA A 303 38.31 -141.52 28.87
C ALA A 303 39.17 -141.98 30.06
N ILE A 304 40.05 -141.10 30.59
CA ILE A 304 40.89 -141.41 31.76
C ILE A 304 40.05 -141.49 33.04
N SER A 305 39.07 -140.59 33.23
CA SER A 305 38.15 -140.62 34.36
C SER A 305 37.37 -141.94 34.41
N THR A 306 36.89 -142.44 33.27
CA THR A 306 36.24 -143.75 33.16
C THR A 306 37.19 -144.89 33.56
N ARG A 307 38.47 -144.81 33.16
CA ARG A 307 39.50 -145.78 33.56
C ARG A 307 39.78 -145.74 35.07
N VAL A 308 39.86 -144.55 35.67
CA VAL A 308 39.99 -144.39 37.13
C VAL A 308 38.79 -145.01 37.84
N ALA A 309 37.57 -144.82 37.33
CA ALA A 309 36.37 -145.41 37.90
C ALA A 309 36.39 -146.96 37.85
N ASP A 310 36.73 -147.57 36.72
CA ASP A 310 36.84 -149.05 36.61
C ASP A 310 37.94 -149.61 37.52
N LEU A 311 39.11 -148.96 37.57
CA LEU A 311 40.19 -149.37 38.48
C LEU A 311 39.80 -149.23 39.95
N SER A 312 38.90 -148.30 40.31
CA SER A 312 38.51 -148.02 41.71
C SER A 312 37.62 -149.10 42.31
N VAL A 313 36.89 -149.82 41.46
CA VAL A 313 36.07 -150.97 41.85
C VAL A 313 36.96 -152.18 42.17
N ARG A 314 38.10 -152.31 41.47
CA ARG A 314 38.96 -153.51 41.55
C ARG A 314 40.14 -153.37 42.52
N TYR A 315 40.70 -152.17 42.63
CA TYR A 315 41.94 -151.93 43.36
C TYR A 315 41.77 -150.86 44.44
N GLY A 316 42.47 -151.06 45.56
CA GLY A 316 42.55 -150.05 46.61
C GLY A 316 43.29 -148.77 46.16
N PRO A 317 43.12 -147.65 46.89
CA PRO A 317 43.62 -146.34 46.48
C PRO A 317 45.15 -146.22 46.37
N LEU A 318 45.90 -147.16 46.96
CA LEU A 318 47.38 -147.18 46.97
C LEU A 318 47.99 -148.10 45.90
N HIS A 319 47.19 -148.74 45.04
CA HIS A 319 47.71 -149.61 43.99
C HIS A 319 48.47 -148.80 42.92
N PRO A 320 49.63 -149.28 42.41
CA PRO A 320 50.44 -148.54 41.43
C PRO A 320 49.65 -148.08 40.19
N ASP A 321 48.76 -148.93 39.65
CA ASP A 321 47.94 -148.59 38.48
C ASP A 321 46.87 -147.52 38.75
N MET A 322 46.32 -147.50 39.97
CA MET A 322 45.38 -146.47 40.40
C MET A 322 46.08 -145.11 40.55
N ILE A 323 47.28 -145.11 41.12
CA ILE A 323 48.08 -143.89 41.28
C ILE A 323 48.44 -143.32 39.90
N ARG A 324 48.89 -144.16 38.95
CA ARG A 324 49.18 -143.74 37.58
C ARG A 324 47.97 -143.12 36.89
N ALA A 325 46.80 -143.78 36.92
CA ALA A 325 45.60 -143.26 36.28
C ALA A 325 45.09 -141.96 36.95
N ARG A 326 45.24 -141.81 38.28
CA ARG A 326 44.93 -140.55 38.98
C ARG A 326 45.90 -139.43 38.65
N GLN A 327 47.20 -139.73 38.49
CA GLN A 327 48.19 -138.76 38.04
C GLN A 327 47.90 -138.30 36.61
N GLU A 328 47.62 -139.22 35.68
CA GLU A 328 47.22 -138.88 34.31
C GLU A 328 45.97 -137.98 34.29
N LEU A 329 44.98 -138.25 35.14
CA LEU A 329 43.78 -137.40 35.25
C LEU A 329 44.13 -135.99 35.76
N SER A 330 44.97 -135.90 36.80
CA SER A 330 45.45 -134.62 37.35
C SER A 330 46.27 -133.83 36.33
N ASP A 331 47.10 -134.50 35.52
CA ASP A 331 47.91 -133.87 34.48
C ASP A 331 47.03 -133.28 33.37
N ILE A 332 46.00 -134.02 32.94
CA ILE A 332 45.02 -133.50 31.97
C ILE A 332 44.22 -132.34 32.56
N ASP A 333 43.80 -132.41 33.83
CA ASP A 333 43.12 -131.29 34.50
C ASP A 333 44.00 -130.04 34.53
N ALA A 334 45.31 -130.19 34.83
CA ALA A 334 46.27 -129.09 34.79
C ALA A 334 46.47 -128.51 33.38
N GLN A 335 46.51 -129.36 32.35
CA GLN A 335 46.58 -128.94 30.94
C GLN A 335 45.32 -128.17 30.50
N ILE A 336 44.13 -128.64 30.90
CA ILE A 336 42.87 -127.94 30.63
C ILE A 336 42.87 -126.55 31.29
N GLN A 337 43.29 -126.45 32.55
CA GLN A 337 43.38 -125.16 33.25
C GLN A 337 44.42 -124.21 32.62
N ALA A 338 45.55 -124.75 32.17
CA ALA A 338 46.55 -123.97 31.44
C ALA A 338 46.02 -123.43 30.11
N GLU A 339 45.29 -124.26 29.36
CA GLU A 339 44.68 -123.86 28.09
C GLU A 339 43.55 -122.84 28.29
N ILE A 340 42.70 -123.00 29.32
CA ILE A 340 41.68 -122.01 29.69
C ILE A 340 42.34 -120.66 30.02
N ARG A 341 43.41 -120.65 30.82
CA ARG A 341 44.17 -119.42 31.12
C ARG A 341 44.74 -118.79 29.84
N ARG A 342 45.23 -119.58 28.89
CA ARG A 342 45.73 -119.10 27.59
C ARG A 342 44.61 -118.46 26.76
N VAL A 343 43.43 -119.08 26.71
CA VAL A 343 42.24 -118.53 26.02
C VAL A 343 41.78 -117.22 26.66
N VAL A 344 41.68 -117.15 27.99
CA VAL A 344 41.30 -115.91 28.69
C VAL A 344 42.34 -114.80 28.52
N SER A 345 43.63 -115.13 28.53
CA SER A 345 44.69 -114.17 28.20
C SER A 345 44.57 -113.66 26.77
N ASN A 346 44.21 -114.51 25.81
CA ASN A 346 43.96 -114.10 24.43
C ASN A 346 42.72 -113.18 24.32
N LEU A 347 41.61 -113.52 24.99
CA LEU A 347 40.42 -112.69 25.03
C LEU A 347 40.66 -111.33 25.71
N ASP A 348 41.51 -111.29 26.75
CA ASP A 348 41.90 -110.03 27.40
C ASP A 348 42.70 -109.14 26.46
N ALA A 349 43.67 -109.72 25.73
CA ALA A 349 44.40 -109.01 24.70
C ALA A 349 43.46 -108.49 23.59
N GLN A 350 42.48 -109.29 23.13
CA GLN A 350 41.49 -108.87 22.14
C GLN A 350 40.59 -107.73 22.65
N ALA A 351 40.09 -107.82 23.89
CA ALA A 351 39.29 -106.78 24.51
C ALA A 351 40.09 -105.48 24.70
N GLN A 352 41.36 -105.58 25.11
CA GLN A 352 42.26 -104.42 25.22
C GLN A 352 42.48 -103.74 23.86
N VAL A 353 42.73 -104.51 22.79
CA VAL A 353 42.85 -103.98 21.42
C VAL A 353 41.55 -103.27 21.00
N ALA A 354 40.39 -103.87 21.27
CA ALA A 354 39.10 -103.27 20.93
C ALA A 354 38.84 -101.95 21.71
N ARG A 355 39.17 -101.91 23.01
CA ARG A 355 39.10 -100.67 23.83
C ARG A 355 40.04 -99.59 23.32
N GLN A 356 41.29 -99.94 23.00
CA GLN A 356 42.27 -99.00 22.46
C GLN A 356 41.81 -98.41 21.12
N ARG A 357 41.21 -99.24 20.26
CA ARG A 357 40.63 -98.77 18.99
C ARG A 357 39.47 -97.80 19.21
N ALA A 358 38.53 -98.11 20.11
CA ALA A 358 37.42 -97.21 20.42
C ALA A 358 37.91 -95.88 21.02
N ALA A 359 38.88 -95.92 21.93
CA ALA A 359 39.49 -94.72 22.51
C ALA A 359 40.25 -93.88 21.48
N SER A 360 40.99 -94.52 20.56
CA SER A 360 41.69 -93.82 19.48
C SER A 360 40.72 -93.11 18.54
N VAL A 361 39.65 -93.78 18.10
CA VAL A 361 38.64 -93.17 17.23
C VAL A 361 37.88 -92.04 17.96
N GLN A 362 37.60 -92.21 19.26
CA GLN A 362 37.02 -91.14 20.09
C GLN A 362 37.92 -89.91 20.14
N SER A 363 39.23 -90.08 20.38
CA SER A 363 40.19 -88.97 20.40
C SER A 363 40.26 -88.24 19.06
N SER A 364 40.28 -88.97 17.94
CA SER A 364 40.20 -88.38 16.60
C SER A 364 38.90 -87.61 16.36
N LEU A 365 37.77 -88.11 16.85
CA LEU A 365 36.48 -87.43 16.76
C LEU A 365 36.46 -86.12 17.57
N ASP A 366 37.01 -86.12 18.79
CA ASP A 366 37.04 -84.94 19.65
C ASP A 366 37.99 -83.87 19.09
N ALA A 367 39.14 -84.28 18.53
CA ALA A 367 40.03 -83.38 17.80
C ALA A 367 39.36 -82.76 16.56
N ALA A 368 38.63 -83.57 15.77
CA ALA A 368 37.89 -83.08 14.61
C ALA A 368 36.77 -82.11 15.01
N ARG A 369 36.07 -82.36 16.13
CA ARG A 369 35.06 -81.44 16.69
C ARG A 369 35.66 -80.11 17.15
N GLY A 370 36.83 -80.14 17.79
CA GLY A 370 37.57 -78.93 18.17
C GLY A 370 37.92 -78.07 16.95
N ALA A 371 38.50 -78.70 15.93
CA ALA A 371 38.83 -78.03 14.67
C ALA A 371 37.60 -77.44 13.96
N LEU A 372 36.46 -78.14 13.97
CA LEU A 372 35.20 -77.62 13.41
C LEU A 372 34.69 -76.39 14.18
N ALA A 373 34.78 -76.40 15.51
CA ALA A 373 34.36 -75.26 16.33
C ALA A 373 35.23 -74.01 16.09
N GLU A 374 36.55 -74.18 15.98
CA GLU A 374 37.49 -73.10 15.63
C GLU A 374 37.21 -72.56 14.21
N ASN A 375 37.06 -73.44 13.22
CA ASN A 375 36.72 -73.06 11.85
C ASN A 375 35.38 -72.31 11.78
N ASN A 376 34.38 -72.74 12.54
CA ASN A 376 33.09 -72.06 12.60
C ASN A 376 33.20 -70.67 13.24
N ALA A 377 33.92 -70.53 14.35
CA ALA A 377 34.15 -69.24 15.00
C ALA A 377 34.85 -68.25 14.05
N ALA A 378 35.89 -68.72 13.36
CA ALA A 378 36.59 -67.91 12.36
C ALA A 378 35.66 -67.52 11.19
N SER A 379 34.80 -68.44 10.73
CA SER A 379 33.83 -68.18 9.67
C SER A 379 32.72 -67.19 10.06
N VAL A 380 32.34 -67.10 11.34
CA VAL A 380 31.39 -66.06 11.81
C VAL A 380 32.03 -64.68 11.75
N ARG A 381 33.26 -64.53 12.28
CA ARG A 381 33.96 -63.24 12.27
C ARG A 381 34.31 -62.81 10.84
N LEU A 382 34.65 -63.74 9.96
CA LEU A 382 34.83 -63.45 8.54
C LEU A 382 33.55 -62.86 7.92
N ARG A 383 32.38 -63.47 8.16
CA ARG A 383 31.09 -62.97 7.64
C ARG A 383 30.74 -61.57 8.16
N GLU A 384 31.12 -61.26 9.39
CA GLU A 384 30.96 -59.91 9.95
C GLU A 384 31.82 -58.90 9.20
N LEU A 385 33.11 -59.18 9.00
CA LEU A 385 34.03 -58.33 8.22
C LEU A 385 33.58 -58.20 6.75
N GLU A 386 33.09 -59.28 6.14
CA GLU A 386 32.51 -59.25 4.79
C GLU A 386 31.26 -58.36 4.73
N GLY A 387 30.42 -58.38 5.77
CA GLY A 387 29.27 -57.49 5.90
C GLY A 387 29.67 -56.02 6.02
N GLU A 388 30.71 -55.71 6.80
CA GLU A 388 31.28 -54.36 6.90
C GLU A 388 31.83 -53.87 5.56
N ALA A 389 32.59 -54.72 4.85
CA ALA A 389 33.12 -54.41 3.52
C ALA A 389 32.00 -54.18 2.49
N GLU A 390 30.93 -54.98 2.51
CA GLU A 390 29.80 -54.81 1.59
C GLU A 390 29.00 -53.53 1.90
N ALA A 391 28.80 -53.20 3.17
CA ALA A 391 28.17 -51.94 3.58
C ALA A 391 28.99 -50.73 3.12
N ALA A 392 30.32 -50.77 3.31
CA ALA A 392 31.22 -49.72 2.82
C ALA A 392 31.15 -49.58 1.28
N ARG A 393 31.15 -50.71 0.54
CA ARG A 393 30.99 -50.72 -0.92
C ARG A 393 29.65 -50.14 -1.36
N ALA A 394 28.56 -50.47 -0.68
CA ALA A 394 27.22 -49.98 -1.01
C ALA A 394 27.13 -48.44 -0.87
N ILE A 395 27.67 -47.89 0.22
CA ILE A 395 27.70 -46.43 0.45
C ILE A 395 28.60 -45.76 -0.60
N TYR A 396 29.78 -46.31 -0.87
CA TYR A 396 30.68 -45.79 -1.90
C TYR A 396 30.01 -45.76 -3.28
N ARG A 397 29.33 -46.85 -3.69
CA ARG A 397 28.59 -46.91 -4.96
C ARG A 397 27.47 -45.88 -5.03
N ALA A 398 26.66 -45.75 -3.98
CA ALA A 398 25.59 -44.75 -3.93
C ALA A 398 26.12 -43.32 -4.09
N PHE A 399 27.23 -42.98 -3.42
CA PHE A 399 27.88 -41.68 -3.58
C PHE A 399 28.52 -41.50 -4.95
N LEU A 400 29.10 -42.56 -5.53
CA LEU A 400 29.70 -42.54 -6.87
C LEU A 400 28.64 -42.27 -7.94
N ASP A 401 27.49 -42.94 -7.83
CA ASP A 401 26.37 -42.75 -8.75
C ASP A 401 25.81 -41.33 -8.61
N ARG A 402 25.66 -40.83 -7.38
CA ARG A 402 25.22 -39.45 -7.15
C ARG A 402 26.21 -38.40 -7.68
N TYR A 403 27.50 -38.65 -7.55
CA TYR A 403 28.55 -37.81 -8.13
C TYR A 403 28.51 -37.83 -9.65
N ARG A 404 28.35 -39.01 -10.27
CA ARG A 404 28.21 -39.14 -11.74
C ARG A 404 26.96 -38.43 -12.26
N GLU A 405 25.84 -38.54 -11.55
CA GLU A 405 24.60 -37.85 -11.89
C GLU A 405 24.77 -36.32 -11.83
N THR A 406 25.33 -35.81 -10.73
CA THR A 406 25.56 -34.36 -10.53
C THR A 406 26.61 -33.81 -11.52
N SER A 407 27.65 -34.59 -11.80
CA SER A 407 28.68 -34.26 -12.79
C SER A 407 28.13 -34.28 -14.22
N ALA A 408 27.25 -35.23 -14.58
CA ALA A 408 26.62 -35.28 -15.89
C ALA A 408 25.66 -34.11 -16.15
N GLN A 409 25.07 -33.54 -15.09
CA GLN A 409 24.25 -32.33 -15.17
C GLN A 409 25.07 -31.04 -15.30
N THR A 410 26.36 -31.09 -14.96
CA THR A 410 27.27 -29.94 -15.07
C THR A 410 27.43 -29.57 -16.55
N GLY A 411 26.90 -28.42 -16.95
CA GLY A 411 26.94 -27.92 -18.34
C GLY A 411 25.60 -27.97 -19.10
N VAL A 412 24.57 -28.62 -18.56
CA VAL A 412 23.20 -28.66 -19.11
C VAL A 412 22.24 -27.73 -18.33
N GLU A 413 22.78 -26.94 -17.41
CA GLU A 413 22.01 -26.06 -16.55
C GLU A 413 21.32 -24.96 -17.35
N GLN A 414 20.01 -24.84 -17.15
CA GLN A 414 19.21 -23.74 -17.68
C GLN A 414 18.80 -22.81 -16.53
N ALA A 415 18.70 -21.53 -16.82
CA ALA A 415 18.15 -20.56 -15.89
C ALA A 415 16.71 -20.96 -15.53
N ASP A 416 16.34 -20.82 -14.26
CA ASP A 416 14.95 -20.99 -13.81
C ASP A 416 14.06 -19.83 -14.28
N ALA A 417 14.55 -18.97 -15.15
CA ALA A 417 13.79 -17.90 -15.76
C ALA A 417 14.06 -17.82 -17.26
N ARG A 418 13.02 -17.47 -18.01
CA ARG A 418 13.11 -17.20 -19.45
C ARG A 418 12.51 -15.85 -19.78
N ILE A 419 13.12 -15.15 -20.73
CA ILE A 419 12.60 -13.89 -21.23
C ILE A 419 11.39 -14.20 -22.11
N VAL A 420 10.20 -13.74 -21.70
CA VAL A 420 8.95 -13.89 -22.46
C VAL A 420 8.92 -12.87 -23.59
N SER A 421 9.28 -11.63 -23.28
CA SER A 421 9.37 -10.55 -24.26
C SER A 421 10.49 -9.59 -23.89
N ARG A 422 11.33 -9.23 -24.87
CA ARG A 422 12.33 -8.17 -24.70
C ARG A 422 11.66 -6.80 -24.72
N ALA A 423 12.23 -5.85 -23.99
CA ALA A 423 11.82 -4.46 -24.03
C ALA A 423 12.06 -3.88 -25.42
N THR A 424 11.02 -3.26 -25.99
CA THR A 424 11.08 -2.49 -27.23
C THR A 424 11.10 -0.99 -26.92
N PRO A 425 11.75 -0.16 -27.76
CA PRO A 425 11.72 1.29 -27.58
C PRO A 425 10.26 1.79 -27.68
N PRO A 426 9.74 2.49 -26.66
CA PRO A 426 8.36 2.98 -26.69
C PRO A 426 8.21 4.11 -27.71
N THR A 427 7.07 4.12 -28.42
CA THR A 427 6.73 5.14 -29.43
C THR A 427 6.11 6.40 -28.83
N THR A 428 5.66 6.34 -27.58
CA THR A 428 5.03 7.44 -26.85
C THR A 428 5.79 7.74 -25.57
N GLN A 429 5.89 9.02 -25.19
CA GLN A 429 6.46 9.42 -23.90
C GLN A 429 5.59 8.92 -22.72
N SER A 430 6.23 8.44 -21.66
CA SER A 430 5.54 8.00 -20.43
C SER A 430 5.13 9.20 -19.57
N ALA A 431 5.99 10.21 -19.48
CA ALA A 431 5.75 11.43 -18.75
C ALA A 431 6.44 12.63 -19.42
N PRO A 432 5.88 13.85 -19.28
CA PRO A 432 4.61 14.18 -18.63
C PRO A 432 3.38 13.74 -19.46
N ASN A 433 2.33 13.25 -18.79
CA ASN A 433 1.07 12.86 -19.44
C ASN A 433 0.14 14.06 -19.55
N LEU A 434 -0.10 14.52 -20.79
CA LEU A 434 -0.88 15.72 -21.09
C LEU A 434 -2.27 15.69 -20.44
N MET A 435 -2.92 14.53 -20.35
CA MET A 435 -4.26 14.41 -19.77
C MET A 435 -4.26 14.63 -18.26
N ILE A 436 -3.28 14.08 -17.55
CA ILE A 436 -3.15 14.24 -16.09
C ILE A 436 -2.77 15.68 -15.77
N SER A 437 -1.82 16.25 -16.51
CA SER A 437 -1.41 17.64 -16.34
C SER A 437 -2.56 18.63 -16.62
N LEU A 438 -3.38 18.36 -17.65
CA LEU A 438 -4.55 19.17 -17.95
C LEU A 438 -5.61 19.06 -16.86
N ALA A 439 -5.90 17.85 -16.37
CA ALA A 439 -6.83 17.63 -15.27
C ALA A 439 -6.38 18.37 -14.00
N LEU A 440 -5.08 18.28 -13.65
CA LEU A 440 -4.50 18.99 -12.52
C LEU A 440 -4.55 20.51 -12.70
N GLY A 441 -4.24 21.01 -13.90
CA GLY A 441 -4.32 22.44 -14.24
C GLY A 441 -5.74 22.98 -14.14
N LEU A 442 -6.74 22.22 -14.60
CA LEU A 442 -8.15 22.57 -14.45
C LEU A 442 -8.60 22.57 -12.99
N MET A 443 -8.19 21.58 -12.21
CA MET A 443 -8.54 21.49 -10.79
C MET A 443 -7.94 22.64 -9.99
N LEU A 444 -6.64 22.90 -10.15
CA LEU A 444 -5.97 24.03 -9.49
C LEU A 444 -6.53 25.38 -9.96
N GLY A 445 -6.80 25.52 -11.26
CA GLY A 445 -7.40 26.72 -11.84
C GLY A 445 -8.81 26.99 -11.30
N ALA A 446 -9.65 25.97 -11.18
CA ALA A 446 -10.99 26.10 -10.62
C ALA A 446 -10.97 26.47 -9.13
N ALA A 447 -10.06 25.86 -8.35
CA ALA A 447 -9.88 26.20 -6.94
C ALA A 447 -9.43 27.66 -6.75
N ALA A 448 -8.37 28.07 -7.47
CA ALA A 448 -7.85 29.44 -7.42
C ALA A 448 -8.88 30.47 -7.92
N GLY A 449 -9.60 30.16 -9.01
CA GLY A 449 -10.65 31.01 -9.55
C GLY A 449 -11.81 31.20 -8.56
N THR A 450 -12.23 30.13 -7.88
CA THR A 450 -13.28 30.20 -6.86
C THR A 450 -12.83 31.06 -5.68
N GLY A 451 -11.60 30.85 -5.19
CA GLY A 451 -11.01 31.67 -4.14
C GLY A 451 -10.95 33.16 -4.51
N ALA A 452 -10.55 33.48 -5.75
CA ALA A 452 -10.52 34.86 -6.24
C ALA A 452 -11.91 35.52 -6.27
N VAL A 453 -12.96 34.78 -6.66
CA VAL A 453 -14.34 35.28 -6.63
C VAL A 453 -14.79 35.57 -5.20
N ILE A 454 -14.52 34.67 -4.25
CA ILE A 454 -14.90 34.82 -2.85
C ILE A 454 -14.22 36.05 -2.24
N ILE A 455 -12.90 36.17 -2.38
CA ILE A 455 -12.13 37.32 -1.87
C ILE A 455 -12.67 38.61 -2.46
N ALA A 456 -12.87 38.65 -3.78
CA ALA A 456 -13.32 39.87 -4.42
C ALA A 456 -14.77 40.24 -4.05
N ASN A 457 -15.61 39.27 -3.68
CA ASN A 457 -16.95 39.51 -3.15
C ASN A 457 -16.91 40.01 -1.70
N ALA A 458 -16.04 39.44 -0.86
CA ALA A 458 -15.84 39.87 0.53
C ALA A 458 -15.33 41.32 0.64
N MET A 459 -14.57 41.79 -0.36
CA MET A 459 -14.09 43.18 -0.42
C MET A 459 -15.17 44.20 -0.83
N GLN A 460 -16.40 43.77 -1.16
CA GLN A 460 -17.47 44.69 -1.55
C GLN A 460 -18.21 45.27 -0.33
N THR A 461 -18.17 46.60 -0.17
CA THR A 461 -18.68 47.31 1.03
C THR A 461 -19.96 48.13 0.82
N GLY A 462 -20.43 48.29 -0.42
CA GLY A 462 -21.57 49.15 -0.76
C GLY A 462 -22.94 48.48 -0.61
N LEU A 463 -23.99 49.31 -0.44
CA LEU A 463 -25.38 48.86 -0.30
C LEU A 463 -25.96 48.36 -1.63
N SER A 464 -26.51 47.16 -1.66
CA SER A 464 -26.92 46.50 -2.91
C SER A 464 -28.43 46.38 -3.14
N GLY A 465 -29.27 46.56 -2.11
CA GLY A 465 -30.72 46.41 -2.22
C GLY A 465 -31.46 46.80 -0.92
N PRO A 466 -32.80 46.76 -0.92
CA PRO A 466 -33.63 47.14 0.23
C PRO A 466 -33.33 46.30 1.48
N ASP A 467 -33.19 44.97 1.33
CA ASP A 467 -32.84 44.08 2.44
C ASP A 467 -31.47 44.42 3.07
N ASP A 468 -30.54 44.96 2.27
CA ASP A 468 -29.22 45.35 2.75
C ASP A 468 -29.29 46.64 3.59
N ILE A 469 -30.22 47.53 3.26
CA ILE A 469 -30.51 48.75 4.04
C ILE A 469 -31.16 48.35 5.37
N GLU A 470 -32.20 47.51 5.33
CA GLU A 470 -32.90 47.10 6.55
C GLU A 470 -31.98 46.31 7.49
N ARG A 471 -31.29 45.28 6.98
CA ARG A 471 -30.40 44.44 7.81
C ARG A 471 -29.20 45.20 8.37
N ARG A 472 -28.57 46.08 7.58
CA ARG A 472 -27.31 46.73 8.00
C ARG A 472 -27.51 48.08 8.70
N LEU A 473 -28.61 48.78 8.42
CA LEU A 473 -28.85 50.14 8.91
C LEU A 473 -30.06 50.25 9.84
N GLY A 474 -30.93 49.24 9.91
CA GLY A 474 -32.11 49.24 10.78
C GLY A 474 -33.17 50.29 10.40
N VAL A 475 -33.14 50.78 9.17
CA VAL A 475 -34.11 51.76 8.63
C VAL A 475 -34.74 51.23 7.34
N GLY A 476 -35.95 51.69 7.02
CA GLY A 476 -36.62 51.30 5.79
C GLY A 476 -35.99 51.90 4.53
N ALA A 477 -36.11 51.19 3.41
CA ALA A 477 -35.80 51.72 2.08
C ALA A 477 -36.99 52.51 1.56
N VAL A 478 -36.79 53.80 1.25
CA VAL A 478 -37.87 54.70 0.76
C VAL A 478 -38.16 54.45 -0.72
N GLY A 479 -37.14 54.04 -1.48
CA GLY A 479 -37.24 53.75 -2.89
C GLY A 479 -35.89 53.52 -3.56
N ALA A 480 -35.94 53.19 -4.85
CA ALA A 480 -34.78 53.00 -5.71
C ALA A 480 -34.95 53.83 -6.98
N VAL A 481 -33.98 54.71 -7.26
CA VAL A 481 -33.93 55.52 -8.47
C VAL A 481 -32.93 54.88 -9.44
N PRO A 482 -33.38 54.43 -10.62
CA PRO A 482 -32.51 53.77 -11.58
C PRO A 482 -31.51 54.75 -12.19
N LEU A 483 -30.36 54.25 -12.62
CA LEU A 483 -29.44 55.00 -13.45
C LEU A 483 -30.09 55.23 -14.82
N ALA A 484 -30.21 56.48 -15.25
CA ALA A 484 -30.92 56.84 -16.49
C ALA A 484 -30.48 56.01 -17.71
N SER A 485 -29.16 55.81 -17.90
CA SER A 485 -28.63 55.01 -19.01
C SER A 485 -28.93 53.50 -18.92
N SER A 486 -29.29 52.99 -17.74
CA SER A 486 -29.65 51.57 -17.57
C SER A 486 -31.06 51.26 -18.06
N VAL A 487 -31.97 52.25 -17.98
CA VAL A 487 -33.40 52.13 -18.30
C VAL A 487 -33.85 52.92 -19.53
N ALA A 488 -33.04 53.86 -20.01
CA ALA A 488 -33.31 54.58 -21.26
C ALA A 488 -33.30 53.64 -22.47
N THR A 489 -34.23 53.87 -23.40
CA THR A 489 -34.23 53.23 -24.72
C THR A 489 -33.01 53.68 -25.52
N ALA A 490 -32.66 52.98 -26.61
CA ALA A 490 -31.49 53.34 -27.43
C ALA A 490 -31.55 54.80 -27.94
N GLU A 491 -32.74 55.29 -28.25
CA GLU A 491 -32.98 56.67 -28.74
C GLU A 491 -32.88 57.73 -27.63
N ASP A 492 -33.17 57.34 -26.38
CA ASP A 492 -33.21 58.27 -25.23
C ASP A 492 -31.89 58.33 -24.43
N GLN A 493 -30.85 57.58 -24.83
CA GLN A 493 -29.56 57.53 -24.09
C GLN A 493 -28.83 58.87 -24.04
N THR A 494 -29.09 59.75 -25.00
CA THR A 494 -28.47 61.08 -25.10
C THR A 494 -29.20 62.13 -24.28
N LEU A 495 -30.40 61.83 -23.76
CA LEU A 495 -31.17 62.77 -22.94
C LEU A 495 -30.55 62.90 -21.55
N HIS A 496 -30.45 64.13 -21.07
CA HIS A 496 -30.06 64.37 -19.68
C HIS A 496 -31.16 63.84 -18.74
N PRO A 497 -30.84 63.27 -17.56
CA PRO A 497 -31.84 62.65 -16.68
C PRO A 497 -33.03 63.56 -16.32
N ILE A 498 -32.78 64.86 -16.16
CA ILE A 498 -33.83 65.85 -15.84
C ILE A 498 -34.81 66.08 -17.00
N ASP A 499 -34.37 65.84 -18.23
CA ASP A 499 -35.21 65.99 -19.41
C ASP A 499 -35.90 64.67 -19.75
N LEU A 500 -35.23 63.54 -19.50
CA LEU A 500 -35.80 62.20 -19.62
C LEU A 500 -37.09 62.08 -18.79
N VAL A 501 -37.10 62.57 -17.54
CA VAL A 501 -38.26 62.50 -16.65
C VAL A 501 -39.48 63.28 -17.19
N VAL A 502 -39.24 64.31 -18.01
CA VAL A 502 -40.28 65.19 -18.58
C VAL A 502 -40.72 64.71 -19.96
N GLN A 503 -39.77 64.41 -20.84
CA GLN A 503 -40.01 64.04 -22.23
C GLN A 503 -40.51 62.60 -22.37
N ARG A 504 -40.13 61.70 -21.45
CA ARG A 504 -40.59 60.31 -21.37
C ARG A 504 -41.32 60.06 -20.06
N PRO A 505 -42.51 60.64 -19.86
CA PRO A 505 -43.23 60.55 -18.59
C PRO A 505 -43.66 59.12 -18.26
N LEU A 506 -43.83 58.23 -19.23
CA LEU A 506 -44.21 56.82 -18.99
C LEU A 506 -42.99 55.89 -18.81
N SER A 507 -41.77 56.44 -18.75
CA SER A 507 -40.56 55.64 -18.57
C SER A 507 -40.41 55.08 -17.16
N VAL A 508 -39.70 53.96 -17.02
CA VAL A 508 -39.30 53.39 -15.70
C VAL A 508 -38.55 54.42 -14.84
N PHE A 509 -37.76 55.29 -15.48
CA PHE A 509 -37.08 56.38 -14.80
C PHE A 509 -38.06 57.38 -14.18
N ALA A 510 -39.06 57.84 -14.94
CA ALA A 510 -40.10 58.74 -14.44
C ALA A 510 -40.99 58.09 -13.38
N GLU A 511 -41.28 56.80 -13.51
CA GLU A 511 -42.10 56.06 -12.55
C GLU A 511 -41.41 55.94 -11.18
N ALA A 512 -40.09 55.74 -11.14
CA ALA A 512 -39.34 55.73 -9.89
C ALA A 512 -39.48 57.05 -9.11
N PHE A 513 -39.57 58.19 -9.80
CA PHE A 513 -39.82 59.49 -9.16
C PHE A 513 -41.27 59.71 -8.75
N ARG A 514 -42.25 59.11 -9.44
CA ARG A 514 -43.65 59.08 -8.98
C ARG A 514 -43.81 58.24 -7.73
N ALA A 515 -43.18 57.07 -7.69
CA ALA A 515 -43.12 56.24 -6.50
C ALA A 515 -42.47 56.99 -5.33
N LEU A 516 -41.30 57.62 -5.57
CA LEU A 516 -40.62 58.44 -4.56
C LEU A 516 -41.51 59.60 -4.07
N ARG A 517 -42.23 60.29 -4.97
CA ARG A 517 -43.19 61.33 -4.60
C ARG A 517 -44.30 60.79 -3.70
N THR A 518 -44.82 59.61 -4.02
CA THR A 518 -45.88 58.97 -3.23
C THR A 518 -45.37 58.62 -1.83
N SER A 519 -44.13 58.17 -1.69
CA SER A 519 -43.50 57.89 -0.39
C SER A 519 -43.27 59.14 0.47
N ILE A 520 -43.07 60.31 -0.13
CA ILE A 520 -42.82 61.56 0.62
C ILE A 520 -44.09 62.39 0.87
N THR A 521 -45.20 62.13 0.16
CA THR A 521 -46.47 62.85 0.30
C THR A 521 -47.58 61.86 0.72
N PRO A 522 -47.78 61.60 2.02
CA PRO A 522 -48.85 60.76 2.53
C PRO A 522 -50.23 61.31 2.13
N ILE A 523 -51.16 60.42 1.78
CA ILE A 523 -52.52 60.74 1.30
C ILE A 523 -53.44 61.28 2.42
N VAL A 524 -53.07 61.12 3.69
CA VAL A 524 -53.89 61.56 4.83
C VAL A 524 -53.43 62.95 5.31
N SER A 525 -54.13 63.99 4.88
CA SER A 525 -54.10 65.29 5.57
C SER A 525 -54.94 65.15 6.85
N VAL A 526 -54.27 65.06 8.00
CA VAL A 526 -54.94 65.24 9.29
C VAL A 526 -55.37 66.70 9.38
N VAL A 527 -56.62 66.96 9.76
CA VAL A 527 -57.14 68.31 9.98
C VAL A 527 -56.22 69.03 10.99
N GLY A 528 -55.46 70.02 10.54
CA GLY A 528 -54.57 70.84 11.37
C GLY A 528 -53.07 70.84 11.05
N GLU A 529 -52.59 70.13 10.02
CA GLU A 529 -51.19 70.26 9.56
C GLU A 529 -50.96 71.42 8.56
N PRO A 530 -49.72 71.96 8.42
CA PRO A 530 -49.41 73.07 7.53
C PRO A 530 -49.76 72.79 6.06
N SER A 531 -50.07 73.86 5.31
CA SER A 531 -50.54 73.82 3.93
C SER A 531 -49.53 73.32 2.89
N ALA A 532 -48.21 73.35 3.17
CA ALA A 532 -47.16 72.84 2.28
C ALA A 532 -46.17 71.95 3.02
N ARG A 533 -45.68 70.90 2.35
CA ARG A 533 -44.65 70.02 2.89
C ARG A 533 -43.26 70.41 2.41
N ILE A 534 -42.30 70.48 3.32
CA ILE A 534 -40.89 70.77 3.03
C ILE A 534 -40.10 69.47 3.05
N VAL A 535 -39.45 69.15 1.93
CA VAL A 535 -38.63 67.94 1.76
C VAL A 535 -37.20 68.33 1.41
N ALA A 536 -36.25 67.99 2.27
CA ALA A 536 -34.84 68.16 1.98
C ALA A 536 -34.28 66.89 1.29
N VAL A 537 -33.62 67.07 0.15
CA VAL A 537 -32.89 66.00 -0.54
C VAL A 537 -31.42 66.16 -0.21
N THR A 538 -30.83 65.15 0.44
CA THR A 538 -29.42 65.13 0.83
C THR A 538 -28.78 63.79 0.48
N SER A 539 -27.49 63.68 0.70
CA SER A 539 -26.73 62.46 0.44
C SER A 539 -25.62 62.28 1.47
N ALA A 540 -25.13 61.05 1.66
CA ALA A 540 -24.04 60.76 2.58
C ALA A 540 -22.72 61.35 2.04
N LEU A 541 -22.46 61.19 0.76
CA LEU A 541 -21.22 61.60 0.08
C LEU A 541 -21.51 62.40 -1.20
N PRO A 542 -20.54 63.18 -1.71
CA PRO A 542 -20.69 63.88 -2.99
C PRO A 542 -20.89 62.92 -4.17
N GLY A 543 -21.73 63.30 -5.15
CA GLY A 543 -21.89 62.56 -6.42
C GLY A 543 -22.91 61.41 -6.38
N GLU A 544 -23.80 61.40 -5.39
CA GLU A 544 -24.87 60.41 -5.20
C GLU A 544 -26.21 60.85 -5.83
N GLY A 545 -26.21 61.87 -6.69
CA GLY A 545 -27.40 62.26 -7.46
C GLY A 545 -28.41 63.17 -6.76
N LYS A 546 -28.09 63.76 -5.59
CA LYS A 546 -28.97 64.66 -4.81
C LYS A 546 -29.70 65.72 -5.64
N THR A 547 -28.96 66.52 -6.40
CA THR A 547 -29.47 67.62 -7.22
C THR A 547 -30.35 67.09 -8.35
N THR A 548 -29.91 66.02 -9.03
CA THR A 548 -30.69 65.37 -10.09
C THR A 548 -32.02 64.84 -9.55
N THR A 549 -31.99 64.19 -8.38
CA THR A 549 -33.19 63.69 -7.72
C THR A 549 -34.11 64.82 -7.31
N ALA A 550 -33.59 65.90 -6.72
CA ALA A 550 -34.37 67.07 -6.31
C ALA A 550 -35.10 67.72 -7.50
N VAL A 551 -34.39 67.94 -8.62
CA VAL A 551 -35.00 68.48 -9.85
C VAL A 551 -36.02 67.52 -10.46
N CYS A 552 -35.70 66.23 -10.58
CA CYS A 552 -36.63 65.27 -11.17
C CYS A 552 -37.90 65.12 -10.32
N LEU A 553 -37.75 65.08 -9.00
CA LEU A 553 -38.86 65.04 -8.05
C LEU A 553 -39.74 66.29 -8.17
N ALA A 554 -39.13 67.48 -8.21
CA ALA A 554 -39.86 68.74 -8.37
C ALA A 554 -40.60 68.81 -9.72
N ARG A 555 -39.94 68.41 -10.82
CA ARG A 555 -40.53 68.37 -12.16
C ARG A 555 -41.72 67.40 -12.24
N VAL A 556 -41.60 66.20 -11.65
CA VAL A 556 -42.69 65.20 -11.61
C VAL A 556 -43.87 65.67 -10.76
N ALA A 557 -43.60 66.33 -9.64
CA ALA A 557 -44.64 66.89 -8.78
C ALA A 557 -45.38 68.06 -9.45
N ALA A 558 -44.66 68.99 -10.08
CA ALA A 558 -45.26 70.14 -10.77
C ALA A 558 -46.12 69.73 -11.97
N ARG A 559 -45.63 68.79 -12.79
CA ARG A 559 -46.38 68.25 -13.93
C ARG A 559 -47.65 67.50 -13.55
N SER A 560 -47.79 67.13 -12.28
CA SER A 560 -49.01 66.50 -11.76
C SER A 560 -50.00 67.51 -11.18
N GLY A 561 -49.79 68.81 -11.40
CA GLY A 561 -50.70 69.89 -11.04
C GLY A 561 -50.42 70.54 -9.67
N GLY A 562 -49.38 70.11 -8.95
CA GLY A 562 -49.02 70.72 -7.66
C GLY A 562 -48.29 72.05 -7.82
N ARG A 563 -48.51 72.98 -6.88
CA ARG A 563 -47.70 74.21 -6.77
C ARG A 563 -46.37 73.85 -6.11
N VAL A 564 -45.33 73.65 -6.91
CA VAL A 564 -44.03 73.18 -6.43
C VAL A 564 -42.99 74.28 -6.47
N LEU A 565 -42.25 74.41 -5.36
CA LEU A 565 -41.05 75.22 -5.27
C LEU A 565 -39.82 74.33 -5.11
N LEU A 566 -38.79 74.59 -5.91
CA LEU A 566 -37.47 74.00 -5.77
C LEU A 566 -36.46 75.05 -5.31
N ILE A 567 -35.83 74.83 -4.17
CA ILE A 567 -34.83 75.73 -3.59
C ILE A 567 -33.43 75.14 -3.80
N ASP A 568 -32.51 75.93 -4.38
CA ASP A 568 -31.09 75.60 -4.41
C ASP A 568 -30.47 75.91 -3.04
N GLY A 569 -30.27 74.89 -2.21
CA GLY A 569 -29.73 74.99 -0.85
C GLY A 569 -28.27 74.56 -0.72
N ASP A 570 -27.54 74.42 -1.84
CA ASP A 570 -26.11 74.11 -1.86
C ASP A 570 -25.33 75.35 -2.36
N PRO A 571 -25.00 76.32 -1.47
CA PRO A 571 -24.33 77.56 -1.86
C PRO A 571 -22.95 77.32 -2.47
N ARG A 572 -22.34 76.16 -2.19
CA ARG A 572 -21.01 75.82 -2.71
C ARG A 572 -21.07 75.37 -4.16
N ARG A 573 -21.97 74.43 -4.48
CA ARG A 573 -22.05 73.88 -5.85
C ARG A 573 -23.07 74.57 -6.72
N ARG A 574 -24.09 75.24 -6.18
CA ARG A 574 -25.22 75.82 -6.93
C ARG A 574 -25.79 74.80 -7.90
N GLY A 575 -26.16 73.65 -7.35
CA GLY A 575 -26.42 72.44 -8.12
C GLY A 575 -27.62 72.61 -9.04
N VAL A 576 -28.74 73.06 -8.48
CA VAL A 576 -29.99 73.27 -9.20
C VAL A 576 -29.82 74.39 -10.23
N THR A 577 -29.25 75.51 -9.80
CA THR A 577 -29.04 76.70 -10.64
C THR A 577 -28.21 76.36 -11.88
N ARG A 578 -27.08 75.64 -11.71
CA ARG A 578 -26.25 75.22 -12.84
C ARG A 578 -26.95 74.18 -13.71
N MET A 579 -27.62 73.20 -13.10
CA MET A 579 -28.22 72.09 -13.85
C MET A 579 -29.41 72.52 -14.70
N LEU A 580 -30.13 73.58 -14.31
CA LEU A 580 -31.20 74.19 -15.09
C LEU A 580 -30.70 75.31 -16.03
N GLY A 581 -29.40 75.61 -16.05
CA GLY A 581 -28.83 76.67 -16.89
C GLY A 581 -29.27 78.09 -16.51
N LEU A 582 -29.56 78.33 -15.22
CA LEU A 582 -30.05 79.61 -14.74
C LEU A 582 -28.89 80.57 -14.41
N HIS A 583 -29.06 81.85 -14.75
CA HIS A 583 -28.13 82.93 -14.45
C HIS A 583 -28.85 84.09 -13.75
N PRO A 584 -29.26 83.92 -12.48
CA PRO A 584 -30.04 84.93 -11.77
C PRO A 584 -29.12 86.03 -11.18
N ASP A 585 -29.57 87.28 -11.26
CA ASP A 585 -28.90 88.42 -10.62
C ASP A 585 -29.12 88.44 -9.10
N HIS A 586 -30.30 88.00 -8.65
CA HIS A 586 -30.67 87.84 -7.24
C HIS A 586 -31.16 86.42 -6.98
N GLY A 587 -30.91 85.86 -5.80
CA GLY A 587 -31.28 84.49 -5.43
C GLY A 587 -31.61 84.36 -3.94
N LEU A 588 -31.57 83.14 -3.43
CA LEU A 588 -31.86 82.80 -2.04
C LEU A 588 -31.04 83.63 -1.04
N ALA A 589 -29.75 83.87 -1.34
CA ALA A 589 -28.89 84.66 -0.48
C ALA A 589 -29.40 86.11 -0.33
N GLU A 590 -29.75 86.78 -1.42
CA GLU A 590 -30.28 88.15 -1.40
C GLU A 590 -31.64 88.24 -0.70
N VAL A 591 -32.48 87.21 -0.86
CA VAL A 591 -33.77 87.11 -0.16
C VAL A 591 -33.57 87.05 1.36
N LEU A 592 -32.63 86.22 1.83
CA LEU A 592 -32.37 86.05 3.27
C LEU A 592 -31.74 87.30 3.91
N HIS A 593 -30.99 88.09 3.12
CA HIS A 593 -30.44 89.38 3.55
C HIS A 593 -31.43 90.55 3.43
N GLY A 594 -32.65 90.31 2.94
CA GLY A 594 -33.67 91.35 2.74
C GLY A 594 -33.39 92.30 1.56
N ALA A 595 -32.44 91.96 0.68
CA ALA A 595 -32.09 92.76 -0.49
C ALA A 595 -33.11 92.62 -1.63
N ALA A 596 -33.92 91.55 -1.64
CA ALA A 596 -35.01 91.34 -2.60
C ALA A 596 -36.16 90.53 -1.96
N ALA A 597 -37.40 90.78 -2.39
CA ALA A 597 -38.53 89.95 -2.00
C ALA A 597 -38.54 88.62 -2.77
N TRP A 598 -38.76 87.49 -2.09
CA TRP A 598 -38.70 86.16 -2.71
C TRP A 598 -39.59 86.03 -3.95
N ARG A 599 -40.78 86.65 -3.94
CA ARG A 599 -41.74 86.65 -5.06
C ARG A 599 -41.15 87.20 -6.37
N ASN A 600 -40.20 88.11 -6.29
CA ASN A 600 -39.58 88.76 -7.47
C ASN A 600 -38.34 88.01 -7.96
N VAL A 601 -37.90 86.98 -7.23
CA VAL A 601 -36.65 86.24 -7.47
C VAL A 601 -36.92 84.82 -8.02
N LEU A 602 -38.17 84.38 -8.01
CA LEU A 602 -38.55 83.07 -8.51
C LEU A 602 -38.43 82.99 -10.03
N VAL A 603 -37.84 81.88 -10.49
CA VAL A 603 -37.71 81.56 -11.91
C VAL A 603 -38.60 80.37 -12.23
N LEU A 604 -39.39 80.45 -13.30
CA LEU A 604 -40.21 79.34 -13.77
C LEU A 604 -39.36 78.33 -14.55
N ASP A 605 -39.43 77.04 -14.21
CA ASP A 605 -38.88 75.96 -15.03
C ASP A 605 -39.87 75.64 -16.18
N PRO A 606 -39.57 76.02 -17.44
CA PRO A 606 -40.52 75.87 -18.54
C PRO A 606 -40.86 74.41 -18.86
N ALA A 607 -39.99 73.47 -18.50
CA ALA A 607 -40.19 72.04 -18.77
C ALA A 607 -41.29 71.41 -17.88
N SER A 608 -41.56 71.98 -16.71
CA SER A 608 -42.44 71.37 -15.71
C SER A 608 -43.47 72.31 -15.08
N GLY A 609 -43.27 73.62 -15.15
CA GLY A 609 -44.06 74.61 -14.42
C GLY A 609 -43.67 74.76 -12.95
N ALA A 610 -42.62 74.07 -12.48
CA ALA A 610 -42.09 74.26 -11.13
C ALA A 610 -41.48 75.67 -10.99
N GLN A 611 -41.64 76.29 -9.83
CA GLN A 611 -40.93 77.52 -9.51
C GLN A 611 -39.60 77.18 -8.84
N VAL A 612 -38.56 77.92 -9.17
CA VAL A 612 -37.20 77.70 -8.67
C VAL A 612 -36.77 78.95 -7.94
N LEU A 613 -36.26 78.77 -6.71
CA LEU A 613 -35.53 79.79 -5.98
C LEU A 613 -34.03 79.48 -6.10
N PRO A 614 -33.33 80.13 -7.04
CA PRO A 614 -31.95 79.81 -7.35
C PRO A 614 -30.97 80.52 -6.40
N LEU A 615 -29.69 80.21 -6.52
CA LEU A 615 -28.60 80.91 -5.84
C LEU A 615 -27.84 81.80 -6.83
N SER A 616 -27.70 83.08 -6.51
CA SER A 616 -26.92 84.03 -7.31
C SER A 616 -25.41 83.74 -7.23
N GLY A 617 -24.63 84.35 -8.12
CA GLY A 617 -23.16 84.28 -8.11
C GLY A 617 -22.47 85.44 -7.42
N SER A 618 -23.23 86.32 -6.76
CA SER A 618 -22.82 87.67 -6.33
C SER A 618 -21.81 87.71 -5.17
N GLY A 619 -21.48 86.57 -4.54
CA GLY A 619 -20.38 86.47 -3.58
C GLY A 619 -20.69 86.93 -2.15
N LEU A 620 -21.96 87.07 -1.76
CA LEU A 620 -22.33 87.14 -0.34
C LEU A 620 -21.83 85.86 0.37
N SER A 621 -21.03 86.00 1.43
CA SER A 621 -20.42 84.87 2.13
C SER A 621 -21.49 83.85 2.56
N ALA A 622 -21.27 82.59 2.19
CA ALA A 622 -22.17 81.48 2.48
C ALA A 622 -22.21 81.07 3.95
N ASP A 623 -21.31 81.62 4.77
CA ASP A 623 -21.22 81.32 6.18
C ASP A 623 -22.44 81.91 6.91
N ASP A 624 -23.20 81.03 7.56
CA ASP A 624 -24.37 81.33 8.41
C ASP A 624 -25.69 81.71 7.71
N LEU A 625 -25.77 81.56 6.37
CA LEU A 625 -27.01 81.82 5.59
C LEU A 625 -28.24 81.07 6.13
N PHE A 626 -28.05 79.83 6.60
CA PHE A 626 -29.15 78.92 6.92
C PHE A 626 -29.45 78.77 8.41
N GLY A 627 -28.54 79.23 9.29
CA GLY A 627 -28.71 79.18 10.74
C GLY A 627 -29.65 80.25 11.28
N ALA A 628 -29.74 81.39 10.58
CA ALA A 628 -30.41 82.59 11.08
C ALA A 628 -31.97 82.51 11.06
N PRO A 629 -32.67 83.26 11.93
CA PRO A 629 -34.14 83.38 11.93
C PRO A 629 -34.80 83.68 10.56
N PRO A 630 -34.19 84.44 9.63
CA PRO A 630 -34.78 84.74 8.32
C PRO A 630 -35.10 83.50 7.46
N MET A 631 -34.32 82.43 7.54
CA MET A 631 -34.60 81.21 6.76
C MET A 631 -35.86 80.51 7.26
N THR A 632 -36.08 80.46 8.57
CA THR A 632 -37.31 79.88 9.12
C THR A 632 -38.53 80.72 8.71
N ALA A 633 -38.44 82.05 8.84
CA ALA A 633 -39.51 82.97 8.43
C ALA A 633 -39.84 82.85 6.94
N LEU A 634 -38.82 82.75 6.08
CA LEU A 634 -39.00 82.53 4.65
C LEU A 634 -39.72 81.20 4.37
N LEU A 635 -39.30 80.09 4.98
CA LEU A 635 -39.96 78.80 4.78
C LEU A 635 -41.43 78.81 5.25
N ASP A 636 -41.74 79.52 6.34
CA ASP A 636 -43.11 79.66 6.84
C ASP A 636 -43.99 80.52 5.90
N GLU A 637 -43.44 81.55 5.26
CA GLU A 637 -44.15 82.29 4.21
C GLU A 637 -44.37 81.43 2.95
N LEU A 638 -43.34 80.71 2.51
CA LEU A 638 -43.39 79.84 1.33
C LEU A 638 -44.41 78.71 1.51
N ARG A 639 -44.59 78.22 2.74
CA ARG A 639 -45.61 77.21 3.10
C ARG A 639 -47.04 77.65 2.78
N GLN A 640 -47.32 78.94 2.69
CA GLN A 640 -48.66 79.44 2.34
C GLN A 640 -48.87 79.50 0.81
N ALA A 641 -47.79 79.59 0.04
CA ALA A 641 -47.82 79.83 -1.40
C ALA A 641 -47.72 78.55 -2.25
N PHE A 642 -47.10 77.50 -1.72
CA PHE A 642 -46.82 76.25 -2.42
C PHE A 642 -47.49 75.06 -1.72
N ASP A 643 -47.56 73.92 -2.40
CA ASP A 643 -48.03 72.64 -1.84
C ASP A 643 -46.85 71.72 -1.46
N LEU A 644 -45.74 71.83 -2.21
CA LEU A 644 -44.51 71.07 -1.98
C LEU A 644 -43.29 71.98 -2.17
N ILE A 645 -42.40 72.00 -1.20
CA ILE A 645 -41.13 72.71 -1.25
C ILE A 645 -40.00 71.67 -1.20
N VAL A 646 -39.24 71.54 -2.27
CA VAL A 646 -38.08 70.65 -2.36
C VAL A 646 -36.81 71.46 -2.17
N ILE A 647 -35.93 71.06 -1.26
CA ILE A 647 -34.65 71.73 -1.01
C ILE A 647 -33.52 70.80 -1.46
N ASP A 648 -32.74 71.20 -2.47
CA ASP A 648 -31.48 70.51 -2.81
C ASP A 648 -30.40 70.94 -1.83
N THR A 649 -29.89 70.02 -1.01
CA THR A 649 -28.90 70.32 0.02
C THR A 649 -27.55 69.68 -0.29
N ALA A 650 -26.49 70.20 0.32
CA ALA A 650 -25.17 69.59 0.28
C ALA A 650 -25.09 68.18 0.95
N PRO A 651 -24.03 67.38 0.73
CA PRO A 651 -23.85 66.09 1.41
C PRO A 651 -23.62 66.26 2.92
N VAL A 652 -24.39 65.53 3.74
CA VAL A 652 -24.51 65.76 5.19
C VAL A 652 -23.25 65.42 6.00
N LEU A 653 -22.44 64.46 5.53
CA LEU A 653 -21.18 64.13 6.19
C LEU A 653 -20.13 65.23 6.02
N VAL A 654 -20.18 65.96 4.90
CA VAL A 654 -19.13 66.88 4.48
C VAL A 654 -19.44 68.33 4.89
N LEU A 655 -20.71 68.75 4.81
CA LEU A 655 -21.11 70.14 4.97
C LEU A 655 -22.15 70.32 6.08
N ALA A 656 -21.92 71.28 6.97
CA ALA A 656 -22.79 71.57 8.12
C ALA A 656 -24.12 72.22 7.69
N ASP A 657 -24.09 73.06 6.65
CA ASP A 657 -25.26 73.73 6.07
C ASP A 657 -26.40 72.76 5.74
N ALA A 658 -26.04 71.58 5.22
CA ALA A 658 -27.00 70.53 4.91
C ALA A 658 -27.74 70.02 6.15
N ARG A 659 -27.07 69.96 7.31
CA ARG A 659 -27.66 69.51 8.59
C ARG A 659 -28.67 70.53 9.10
N ILE A 660 -28.33 71.81 9.00
CA ILE A 660 -29.19 72.93 9.42
C ILE A 660 -30.44 73.00 8.56
N LEU A 661 -30.29 72.93 7.22
CA LEU A 661 -31.43 72.91 6.30
C LEU A 661 -32.29 71.65 6.46
N ALA A 662 -31.66 70.48 6.64
CA ALA A 662 -32.37 69.23 6.87
C ALA A 662 -33.21 69.26 8.17
N ALA A 663 -32.73 69.93 9.22
CA ALA A 663 -33.46 70.09 10.48
C ALA A 663 -34.70 71.00 10.36
N LYS A 664 -34.72 71.91 9.38
CA LYS A 664 -35.86 72.79 9.10
C LYS A 664 -36.90 72.16 8.15
N ALA A 665 -36.58 71.02 7.54
CA ALA A 665 -37.50 70.30 6.66
C ALA A 665 -38.40 69.32 7.45
N ASP A 666 -39.61 69.10 6.96
CA ASP A 666 -40.56 68.15 7.57
C ASP A 666 -40.08 66.70 7.40
N SER A 667 -39.36 66.45 6.31
CA SER A 667 -38.77 65.14 6.03
C SER A 667 -37.50 65.25 5.19
N VAL A 668 -36.60 64.28 5.36
CA VAL A 668 -35.33 64.20 4.63
C VAL A 668 -35.27 62.91 3.81
N VAL A 669 -34.99 63.06 2.51
CA VAL A 669 -34.67 61.96 1.62
C VAL A 669 -33.14 61.83 1.56
N LEU A 670 -32.60 60.79 2.20
CA LEU A 670 -31.17 60.49 2.19
C LEU A 670 -30.84 59.57 1.02
N LEU A 671 -30.05 60.07 0.07
CA LEU A 671 -29.56 59.26 -1.05
C LEU A 671 -28.29 58.51 -0.68
N ALA A 672 -28.21 57.26 -1.13
CA ALA A 672 -26.98 56.47 -1.16
C ALA A 672 -26.79 55.90 -2.57
N ARG A 673 -25.56 55.92 -3.10
CA ARG A 673 -25.29 55.39 -4.43
C ARG A 673 -25.17 53.87 -4.40
N TRP A 674 -25.94 53.21 -5.25
CA TRP A 674 -25.99 51.76 -5.35
C TRP A 674 -24.58 51.14 -5.51
N ARG A 675 -24.27 50.17 -4.64
CA ARG A 675 -23.02 49.39 -4.55
C ARG A 675 -21.72 50.19 -4.39
N LYS A 676 -21.79 51.51 -4.29
CA LYS A 676 -20.63 52.39 -4.15
C LYS A 676 -20.55 53.01 -2.75
N THR A 677 -21.68 53.43 -2.19
CA THR A 677 -21.70 54.08 -0.87
C THR A 677 -21.60 53.03 0.22
N PRO A 678 -20.55 53.05 1.07
CA PRO A 678 -20.41 52.09 2.15
C PRO A 678 -21.54 52.22 3.17
N ALA A 679 -22.07 51.11 3.67
CA ALA A 679 -23.12 51.11 4.69
C ALA A 679 -22.75 51.97 5.91
N ARG A 680 -21.50 51.88 6.36
CA ARG A 680 -20.96 52.71 7.46
C ARG A 680 -21.07 54.21 7.24
N ALA A 681 -20.95 54.68 5.99
CA ALA A 681 -21.07 56.10 5.66
C ALA A 681 -22.54 56.55 5.73
N VAL A 682 -23.46 55.71 5.23
CA VAL A 682 -24.90 55.97 5.33
C VAL A 682 -25.38 55.94 6.79
N ALA A 683 -24.90 54.99 7.59
CA ALA A 683 -25.17 54.93 9.04
C ALA A 683 -24.69 56.20 9.77
N ALA A 684 -23.50 56.70 9.44
CA ALA A 684 -22.99 57.94 9.99
C ALA A 684 -23.83 59.16 9.57
N ALA A 685 -24.28 59.20 8.31
CA ALA A 685 -25.13 60.25 7.78
C ALA A 685 -26.50 60.29 8.50
N LEU A 686 -27.13 59.12 8.65
CA LEU A 686 -28.38 58.98 9.41
C LEU A 686 -28.20 59.43 10.86
N ARG A 687 -27.11 59.03 11.53
CA ARG A 687 -26.83 59.44 12.91
C ARG A 687 -26.72 60.96 13.04
N ILE A 688 -25.99 61.60 12.15
CA ILE A 688 -25.79 63.06 12.13
C ILE A 688 -27.11 63.79 11.86
N LEU A 689 -27.95 63.29 10.95
CA LEU A 689 -29.27 63.86 10.68
C LEU A 689 -30.16 63.82 11.93
N HIS A 690 -30.27 62.66 12.59
CA HIS A 690 -31.05 62.52 13.82
C HIS A 690 -30.51 63.43 14.95
N GLN A 691 -29.19 63.51 15.13
CA GLN A 691 -28.57 64.39 16.13
C GLN A 691 -28.85 65.88 15.86
N SER A 692 -29.04 66.26 14.60
CA SER A 692 -29.35 67.63 14.20
C SER A 692 -30.85 67.97 14.31
N GLY A 693 -31.69 67.03 14.75
CA GLY A 693 -33.14 67.20 14.84
C GLY A 693 -33.89 66.97 13.52
N ALA A 694 -33.21 66.54 12.46
CA ALA A 694 -33.83 66.24 11.18
C ALA A 694 -34.56 64.89 11.20
N ARG A 695 -35.59 64.75 10.34
CA ARG A 695 -36.43 63.55 10.25
C ARG A 695 -36.20 62.80 8.94
N PRO A 696 -35.20 61.90 8.85
CA PRO A 696 -35.00 61.10 7.65
C PRO A 696 -36.13 60.08 7.48
N LEU A 697 -36.76 60.05 6.31
CA LEU A 697 -37.78 59.06 5.96
C LEU A 697 -37.20 57.64 5.79
N GLY A 698 -35.90 57.58 5.49
CA GLY A 698 -35.15 56.37 5.23
C GLY A 698 -34.11 56.60 4.14
N VAL A 699 -33.60 55.51 3.56
CA VAL A 699 -32.55 55.58 2.53
C VAL A 699 -33.16 55.32 1.16
N THR A 700 -32.83 56.16 0.18
CA THR A 700 -33.16 55.94 -1.22
C THR A 700 -31.89 55.53 -1.98
N LEU A 701 -31.92 54.38 -2.64
CA LEU A 701 -30.82 53.96 -3.50
C LEU A 701 -30.87 54.78 -4.80
N SER A 702 -29.77 55.42 -5.14
CA SER A 702 -29.63 56.23 -6.35
C SER A 702 -28.71 55.52 -7.35
N GLN A 703 -28.92 55.79 -8.63
CA GLN A 703 -28.12 55.24 -9.73
C GLN A 703 -28.09 53.71 -9.73
N VAL A 704 -29.25 53.09 -9.44
CA VAL A 704 -29.38 51.64 -9.46
C VAL A 704 -29.27 51.15 -10.91
N ASP A 705 -28.30 50.29 -11.20
CA ASP A 705 -28.17 49.70 -12.52
C ASP A 705 -29.10 48.50 -12.64
N VAL A 706 -30.28 48.74 -13.23
CA VAL A 706 -31.34 47.73 -13.37
C VAL A 706 -30.88 46.53 -14.20
N ARG A 707 -29.93 46.73 -15.14
CA ARG A 707 -29.39 45.63 -15.95
C ARG A 707 -28.55 44.70 -15.08
N ALA A 708 -27.73 45.28 -14.20
CA ALA A 708 -26.92 44.52 -13.26
C ALA A 708 -27.75 43.95 -12.09
N GLU A 709 -28.83 44.60 -11.68
CA GLU A 709 -29.74 44.15 -10.61
C GLU A 709 -30.67 42.99 -11.03
N SER A 710 -31.15 42.98 -12.28
CA SER A 710 -32.04 41.92 -12.82
C SER A 710 -31.41 40.52 -12.95
N GLY A 711 -30.11 40.39 -12.66
CA GLY A 711 -29.40 39.10 -12.58
C GLY A 711 -29.24 38.56 -11.17
N LEU A 712 -29.82 39.21 -10.15
CA LEU A 712 -29.19 39.32 -8.83
C LEU A 712 -30.12 39.06 -7.62
N SER A 713 -31.44 38.87 -7.79
CA SER A 713 -32.33 38.53 -6.68
C SER A 713 -33.39 37.49 -7.09
N TYR A 714 -33.15 36.21 -6.77
CA TYR A 714 -34.18 35.15 -6.85
C TYR A 714 -34.86 35.05 -5.48
N GLY A 715 -35.76 35.99 -5.22
CA GLY A 715 -36.59 36.02 -4.01
C GLY A 715 -37.69 37.06 -4.18
N GLN A 716 -38.94 36.59 -4.27
CA GLN A 716 -40.27 37.25 -4.30
C GLN A 716 -40.50 38.56 -5.09
N ALA A 717 -39.50 39.41 -5.33
CA ALA A 717 -39.57 40.67 -6.08
C ALA A 717 -39.21 40.56 -7.57
N ASP A 718 -38.70 39.40 -8.04
CA ASP A 718 -38.39 39.17 -9.48
C ASP A 718 -39.65 39.09 -10.36
N TYR A 719 -40.82 38.86 -9.74
CA TYR A 719 -42.09 38.85 -10.45
C TYR A 719 -42.52 40.23 -10.96
N ASP A 720 -42.04 41.32 -10.36
CA ASP A 720 -42.53 42.65 -10.71
C ASP A 720 -41.71 43.33 -11.81
N TYR A 721 -40.37 43.36 -11.74
CA TYR A 721 -39.57 44.23 -12.61
C TYR A 721 -39.36 43.74 -14.06
N ARG A 722 -39.21 42.42 -14.29
CA ARG A 722 -39.12 41.86 -15.67
C ARG A 722 -40.46 41.92 -16.39
N ALA A 723 -41.56 41.71 -15.65
CA ALA A 723 -42.92 41.92 -16.15
C ALA A 723 -43.17 43.41 -16.42
N TYR A 724 -42.76 44.32 -15.52
CA TYR A 724 -42.85 45.78 -15.69
C TYR A 724 -42.11 46.27 -16.93
N ARG A 725 -40.86 45.82 -17.17
CA ARG A 725 -40.11 46.21 -18.37
C ARG A 725 -40.78 45.70 -19.64
N LYS A 726 -41.35 44.49 -19.65
CA LYS A 726 -42.12 43.97 -20.79
C LYS A 726 -43.45 44.71 -20.97
N TYR A 727 -44.06 45.22 -19.91
CA TYR A 727 -45.35 45.91 -19.93
C TYR A 727 -45.24 47.36 -20.43
N TYR A 728 -44.12 48.05 -20.16
CA TYR A 728 -43.89 49.45 -20.57
C TYR A 728 -42.91 49.63 -21.75
N ALA A 729 -42.24 48.57 -22.21
CA ALA A 729 -41.47 48.58 -23.46
C ALA A 729 -42.33 48.23 -24.70
N ALA A 730 -43.65 48.05 -24.51
CA ALA A 730 -44.63 47.80 -25.56
C ALA A 730 -45.33 49.10 -25.98
#